data_AF-A0A0W0FZQ8-F1
#
_entry.id   AF-A0A0W0FZQ8-F1
#
_cell.length_a   1.000
_cell.length_b   1.000
_cell.length_c   1.000
_cell.angle_alpha   90.00
_cell.angle_beta   90.00
_cell.angle_gamma   90.00
#
_symmetry.space_group_name_H-M   'P 1'
#
loop_
_entity.id
_entity.type
_entity.pdbx_description
1 polymer ?
#
loop_
_entity_poly.entity_id
_entity_poly.type
_entity_poly.pdbx_seq_one_letter_code
_entity_poly.pdbx_strand_id
1 'polypeptide(L)'
;MTVPLAPANVTADLPRPKDVGILGMDIYFPRRCISEEDLEVFDGVSKGKYTIGLGQEYMAWPDDREDINSFALNAVSGLLEKFNVDPRSIGRIDVGTETIIDKSKSVKTTLMSLFAESGNFDIEGIDSKNACYGSTAALFNAVNWIESSSWDGRNAIVVAGDIAVYAEGAARPAGGAGAVALLIGPNAPIVFEPIHGNYMADTYDFYKPNLSSEYPEVDGPVSVVTYTGALDNAYTAYREKVARAAKRAGVSTQHDDSKAIFSIDSVDYALFHSPYGKQAVKGHARLLFNDFLSNSKAPIFANIANAEAYRALSQAASLKDKGLEKDFITAGKKSFAEKVEPGMACSKRLGNMYTGSLYGCFASLVSNVEPAQLKGKRVSMYAFGSGCAASFFTIRVKGDTTEIKEKMDLMNRLAAMKVVSCQDFVDALNLREKNHNAKDFVPEGSIDNIWPGAFYLESIDAKYRRKTVISIPLQAHLESEKNRARRDTGLKTLEARRQRQQGLPGDSPTWQVLCSSSSEETLSAVVAQHLESTAVKEVSCHKSKRENMVIPVIQIPAQPSKRDAESVENEEDLRKGLFEWVGMAGLANDRVDPFVAVYDAPTPNVVGTVTHLRWSGFLPPSFVQAVIDCVTKHFQSSSQPQFVSITAHSCTWSPVCYIPHSLSSTAEATPIRDPTRNSEDTWCLIITEKDVGSTSTVQGATRGCSWMLAESIGKHDARWG
;
A
#
# COMPACT_ATOMS: atom_id res chain seq x y z
N MET A 1 -12.08 11.63 -12.70
CA MET A 1 -12.74 12.22 -11.50
C MET A 1 -12.45 13.71 -11.29
N THR A 2 -11.84 14.40 -12.26
CA THR A 2 -11.55 15.84 -12.19
C THR A 2 -12.75 16.63 -12.71
N VAL A 3 -13.20 17.64 -11.96
CA VAL A 3 -14.23 18.57 -12.43
C VAL A 3 -13.60 19.46 -13.53
N PRO A 4 -14.19 19.55 -14.74
CA PRO A 4 -13.68 20.46 -15.77
C PRO A 4 -13.81 21.92 -15.28
N LEU A 5 -12.70 22.66 -15.29
CA LEU A 5 -12.72 24.10 -15.05
C LEU A 5 -13.36 24.78 -16.26
N ALA A 6 -14.65 25.10 -16.18
CA ALA A 6 -15.29 25.98 -17.14
C ALA A 6 -14.78 27.42 -16.93
N PRO A 7 -14.53 28.21 -17.99
CA PRO A 7 -14.21 29.62 -17.84
C PRO A 7 -15.45 30.34 -17.29
N ALA A 8 -15.46 30.59 -15.97
CA ALA A 8 -16.55 31.26 -15.30
C ALA A 8 -16.37 32.78 -15.37
N ASN A 9 -17.41 33.49 -15.84
CA ASN A 9 -17.57 34.91 -15.58
C ASN A 9 -17.66 35.13 -14.07
N VAL A 10 -16.75 35.94 -13.52
CA VAL A 10 -16.49 36.15 -12.07
C VAL A 10 -17.67 36.82 -11.32
N THR A 11 -18.82 37.05 -11.97
CA THR A 11 -19.94 37.85 -11.46
C THR A 11 -21.30 37.14 -11.47
N ALA A 12 -21.38 35.85 -11.80
CA ALA A 12 -22.63 35.09 -11.72
C ALA A 12 -22.64 34.18 -10.49
N ASP A 13 -23.73 34.18 -9.72
CA ASP A 13 -23.98 33.19 -8.66
C ASP A 13 -23.91 31.78 -9.27
N LEU A 14 -22.83 31.04 -8.95
CA LEU A 14 -22.70 29.65 -9.38
C LEU A 14 -23.78 28.81 -8.67
N PRO A 15 -24.52 27.96 -9.40
CA PRO A 15 -25.52 27.10 -8.77
C PRO A 15 -24.84 26.15 -7.80
N ARG A 16 -25.45 25.96 -6.61
CA ARG A 16 -24.96 25.01 -5.59
C ARG A 16 -24.70 23.64 -6.23
N PRO A 17 -23.53 23.01 -5.96
CA PRO A 17 -23.22 21.71 -6.53
C PRO A 17 -24.29 20.68 -6.15
N LYS A 18 -24.60 19.80 -7.10
CA LYS A 18 -25.57 18.72 -6.91
C LYS A 18 -24.84 17.43 -6.59
N ASP A 19 -25.54 16.56 -5.86
CA ASP A 19 -25.11 15.19 -5.61
C ASP A 19 -23.70 15.10 -5.03
N VAL A 20 -23.42 15.96 -4.04
CA VAL A 20 -22.14 15.97 -3.32
C VAL A 20 -22.00 14.68 -2.52
N GLY A 21 -20.90 13.96 -2.75
CA GLY A 21 -20.55 12.79 -1.96
C GLY A 21 -19.30 12.07 -2.43
N ILE A 22 -19.24 10.75 -2.19
CA ILE A 22 -18.03 9.95 -2.35
C ILE A 22 -17.84 9.56 -3.82
N LEU A 23 -16.79 10.08 -4.44
CA LEU A 23 -16.32 9.76 -5.79
C LEU A 23 -15.41 8.54 -5.83
N GLY A 24 -14.60 8.36 -4.78
CA GLY A 24 -13.61 7.28 -4.65
C GLY A 24 -13.30 7.04 -3.19
N MET A 25 -12.83 5.83 -2.87
CA MET A 25 -12.49 5.45 -1.51
C MET A 25 -11.38 4.40 -1.54
N ASP A 26 -10.41 4.55 -0.63
CA ASP A 26 -9.42 3.51 -0.35
C ASP A 26 -9.22 3.37 1.15
N ILE A 27 -8.69 2.23 1.56
CA ILE A 27 -8.45 1.88 2.96
C ILE A 27 -7.05 1.27 3.11
N TYR A 28 -6.37 1.62 4.18
CA TYR A 28 -5.14 1.02 4.64
C TYR A 28 -5.35 0.34 6.01
N PHE A 29 -4.71 -0.80 6.22
CA PHE A 29 -4.69 -1.53 7.48
C PHE A 29 -3.40 -2.34 7.59
N PRO A 30 -2.91 -2.67 8.80
CA PRO A 30 -1.73 -3.50 8.97
C PRO A 30 -1.82 -4.83 8.21
N ARG A 31 -0.70 -5.39 7.77
CA ARG A 31 -0.66 -6.67 7.03
C ARG A 31 -0.92 -7.89 7.92
N ARG A 32 -1.08 -7.68 9.23
CA ARG A 32 -1.15 -8.72 10.26
C ARG A 32 -2.38 -8.53 11.14
N CYS A 33 -2.90 -9.64 11.65
CA CYS A 33 -3.89 -9.66 12.71
C CYS A 33 -3.68 -10.88 13.62
N ILE A 34 -4.30 -10.86 14.80
CA ILE A 34 -4.46 -12.07 15.63
C ILE A 34 -5.87 -12.64 15.50
N SER A 35 -6.03 -13.91 15.87
CA SER A 35 -7.32 -14.57 16.09
C SER A 35 -7.83 -14.29 17.49
N GLU A 36 -9.10 -13.88 17.62
CA GLU A 36 -9.75 -13.71 18.92
C GLU A 36 -9.99 -15.05 19.63
N GLU A 37 -10.17 -16.15 18.89
CA GLU A 37 -10.24 -17.50 19.50
C GLU A 37 -8.91 -17.89 20.15
N ASP A 38 -7.78 -17.56 19.50
CA ASP A 38 -6.45 -17.82 20.07
C ASP A 38 -6.17 -16.91 21.26
N LEU A 39 -6.65 -15.66 21.21
CA LEU A 39 -6.53 -14.71 22.32
C LEU A 39 -7.35 -15.15 23.54
N GLU A 40 -8.52 -15.76 23.34
CA GLU A 40 -9.31 -16.34 24.44
C GLU A 40 -8.50 -17.40 25.22
N VAL A 41 -7.77 -18.26 24.48
CA VAL A 41 -6.90 -19.29 25.07
C VAL A 41 -5.70 -18.65 25.75
N PHE A 42 -5.06 -17.68 25.09
CA PHE A 42 -3.88 -16.98 25.58
C PHE A 42 -4.16 -16.23 26.90
N ASP A 43 -5.30 -15.53 26.99
CA ASP A 43 -5.72 -14.78 28.18
C ASP A 43 -6.30 -15.68 29.29
N GLY A 44 -6.50 -16.98 29.04
CA GLY A 44 -7.11 -17.90 29.99
C GLY A 44 -8.58 -17.61 30.29
N VAL A 45 -9.33 -17.08 29.31
CA VAL A 45 -10.76 -16.76 29.46
C VAL A 45 -11.66 -17.85 28.89
N SER A 46 -12.95 -17.81 29.24
CA SER A 46 -13.91 -18.78 28.72
C SER A 46 -14.08 -18.67 27.21
N LYS A 47 -14.14 -19.82 26.52
CA LYS A 47 -14.48 -19.89 25.08
C LYS A 47 -15.75 -19.09 24.78
N GLY A 48 -15.70 -18.27 23.74
CA GLY A 48 -16.81 -17.41 23.33
C GLY A 48 -16.83 -16.03 23.98
N LYS A 49 -15.94 -15.73 24.94
CA LYS A 49 -15.94 -14.41 25.60
C LYS A 49 -15.70 -13.27 24.60
N TYR A 50 -14.79 -13.43 23.66
CA TYR A 50 -14.46 -12.43 22.64
C TYR A 50 -15.23 -12.72 21.36
N THR A 51 -15.21 -13.97 20.90
CA THR A 51 -15.83 -14.38 19.64
C THR A 51 -17.36 -14.28 19.62
N ILE A 52 -18.04 -14.52 20.76
CA ILE A 52 -19.50 -14.39 20.88
C ILE A 52 -19.88 -13.16 21.71
N GLY A 53 -19.17 -12.93 22.82
CA GLY A 53 -19.45 -11.83 23.74
C GLY A 53 -19.19 -10.46 23.12
N LEU A 54 -18.04 -10.29 22.47
CA LEU A 54 -17.72 -9.10 21.69
C LEU A 54 -18.12 -9.23 20.22
N GLY A 55 -18.28 -10.45 19.71
CA GLY A 55 -18.58 -10.67 18.29
C GLY A 55 -17.42 -10.31 17.37
N GLN A 56 -16.18 -10.49 17.84
CA GLN A 56 -14.95 -10.22 17.10
C GLN A 56 -14.30 -11.54 16.66
N GLU A 57 -13.73 -11.56 15.46
CA GLU A 57 -13.07 -12.76 14.92
C GLU A 57 -11.55 -12.58 14.88
N TYR A 58 -11.10 -11.39 14.47
CA TYR A 58 -9.70 -11.02 14.39
C TYR A 58 -9.51 -9.55 14.79
N MET A 59 -8.27 -9.22 15.19
CA MET A 59 -7.87 -7.86 15.54
C MET A 59 -6.57 -7.49 14.80
N ALA A 60 -6.60 -6.43 14.01
CA ALA A 60 -5.42 -5.90 13.33
C ALA A 60 -4.63 -4.98 14.25
N TRP A 61 -3.30 -4.98 14.12
CA TRP A 61 -2.43 -4.19 14.97
C TRP A 61 -1.12 -3.86 14.25
N PRO A 62 -0.55 -2.66 14.46
CA PRO A 62 0.80 -2.30 14.04
C PRO A 62 1.83 -2.53 15.16
N ASP A 63 3.11 -2.61 14.80
CA ASP A 63 4.22 -2.42 15.74
C ASP A 63 4.74 -0.97 15.67
N ASP A 64 5.97 -0.69 16.12
CA ASP A 64 6.54 0.66 16.12
C ASP A 64 6.95 1.19 14.73
N ARG A 65 6.79 0.40 13.65
CA ARG A 65 7.00 0.84 12.25
C ARG A 65 5.84 1.61 11.66
N GLU A 66 4.64 1.57 12.25
CA GLU A 66 3.49 2.28 11.71
C GLU A 66 2.84 3.20 12.74
N ASP A 67 2.47 4.39 12.30
CA ASP A 67 1.78 5.39 13.11
C ASP A 67 0.63 6.02 12.32
N ILE A 68 -0.08 6.97 12.95
CA ILE A 68 -1.20 7.64 12.28
C ILE A 68 -0.78 8.40 11.02
N ASN A 69 0.45 8.93 10.96
CA ASN A 69 0.94 9.61 9.76
C ASN A 69 1.14 8.59 8.64
N SER A 70 1.79 7.46 8.89
CA SER A 70 2.00 6.43 7.86
C SER A 70 0.68 5.83 7.39
N PHE A 71 -0.29 5.62 8.29
CA PHE A 71 -1.64 5.18 7.93
C PHE A 71 -2.35 6.17 7.01
N ALA A 72 -2.34 7.45 7.37
CA ALA A 72 -2.96 8.51 6.57
C ALA A 72 -2.27 8.65 5.20
N LEU A 73 -0.93 8.66 5.18
CA LEU A 73 -0.14 8.71 3.93
C LEU A 73 -0.49 7.54 3.01
N ASN A 74 -0.58 6.32 3.54
CA ASN A 74 -0.93 5.14 2.76
C ASN A 74 -2.35 5.18 2.20
N ALA A 75 -3.34 5.57 3.02
CA ALA A 75 -4.73 5.66 2.57
C ALA A 75 -4.88 6.73 1.47
N VAL A 76 -4.23 7.89 1.62
CA VAL A 76 -4.29 8.98 0.63
C VAL A 76 -3.49 8.67 -0.63
N SER A 77 -2.26 8.16 -0.52
CA SER A 77 -1.46 7.77 -1.69
C SER A 77 -2.16 6.69 -2.51
N GLY A 78 -2.70 5.66 -1.83
CA GLY A 78 -3.48 4.61 -2.48
C GLY A 78 -4.71 5.16 -3.20
N LEU A 79 -5.46 6.08 -2.58
CA LEU A 79 -6.58 6.75 -3.22
C LEU A 79 -6.15 7.56 -4.46
N LEU A 80 -5.08 8.35 -4.36
CA LEU A 80 -4.58 9.17 -5.47
C LEU A 80 -4.14 8.31 -6.66
N GLU A 81 -3.34 7.28 -6.40
CA GLU A 81 -2.78 6.40 -7.42
C GLU A 81 -3.85 5.54 -8.09
N LYS A 82 -4.67 4.83 -7.30
CA LYS A 82 -5.65 3.86 -7.83
C LYS A 82 -6.73 4.52 -8.68
N PHE A 83 -7.15 5.72 -8.29
CA PHE A 83 -8.19 6.49 -8.98
C PHE A 83 -7.62 7.55 -9.93
N ASN A 84 -6.29 7.59 -10.12
CA ASN A 84 -5.59 8.54 -11.00
C ASN A 84 -6.02 9.99 -10.74
N VAL A 85 -6.02 10.39 -9.48
CA VAL A 85 -6.42 11.73 -9.04
C VAL A 85 -5.22 12.66 -9.16
N ASP A 86 -5.35 13.71 -9.97
CA ASP A 86 -4.33 14.76 -10.04
C ASP A 86 -4.25 15.47 -8.67
N PRO A 87 -3.09 15.49 -7.98
CA PRO A 87 -2.95 16.17 -6.69
C PRO A 87 -3.35 17.66 -6.75
N ARG A 88 -3.25 18.31 -7.91
CA ARG A 88 -3.68 19.72 -8.11
C ARG A 88 -5.19 19.89 -8.12
N SER A 89 -5.95 18.81 -8.28
CA SER A 89 -7.42 18.81 -8.27
C SER A 89 -8.03 18.78 -6.86
N ILE A 90 -7.21 18.78 -5.82
CA ILE A 90 -7.64 18.78 -4.42
C ILE A 90 -7.55 20.20 -3.84
N GLY A 91 -8.65 20.69 -3.28
CA GLY A 91 -8.74 22.02 -2.65
C GLY A 91 -8.93 21.96 -1.13
N ARG A 92 -9.26 20.79 -0.58
CA ARG A 92 -9.44 20.60 0.87
C ARG A 92 -9.05 19.21 1.33
N ILE A 93 -8.39 19.11 2.49
CA ILE A 93 -8.10 17.84 3.18
C ILE A 93 -8.43 18.01 4.66
N ASP A 94 -9.38 17.22 5.18
CA ASP A 94 -9.65 17.13 6.62
C ASP A 94 -9.34 15.72 7.14
N VAL A 95 -8.70 15.65 8.31
CA VAL A 95 -8.36 14.39 8.97
C VAL A 95 -9.17 14.23 10.25
N GLY A 96 -9.89 13.13 10.38
CA GLY A 96 -10.45 12.68 11.64
C GLY A 96 -9.55 11.64 12.29
N THR A 97 -9.07 11.92 13.50
CA THR A 97 -8.30 10.96 14.29
C THR A 97 -8.39 11.30 15.77
N GLU A 98 -8.24 10.30 16.63
CA GLU A 98 -8.01 10.44 18.07
C GLU A 98 -6.63 9.90 18.51
N THR A 99 -5.81 9.46 17.56
CA THR A 99 -4.44 8.99 17.76
C THR A 99 -3.49 10.19 17.67
N ILE A 100 -3.13 10.77 18.81
CA ILE A 100 -2.38 12.02 18.88
C ILE A 100 -0.89 11.74 19.14
N ILE A 101 -0.05 12.11 18.16
CA ILE A 101 1.41 11.99 18.24
C ILE A 101 2.13 13.35 18.31
N ASP A 102 1.40 14.45 18.07
CA ASP A 102 1.84 15.82 18.27
C ASP A 102 0.63 16.65 18.73
N LYS A 103 0.82 17.56 19.69
CA LYS A 103 -0.26 18.36 20.29
C LYS A 103 -0.61 19.63 19.51
N SER A 104 0.20 19.99 18.51
CA SER A 104 0.03 21.20 17.71
C SER A 104 0.10 20.90 16.21
N LYS A 105 1.10 20.13 15.76
CA LYS A 105 1.23 19.77 14.34
C LYS A 105 0.19 18.72 13.98
N SER A 106 -0.67 19.05 13.02
CA SER A 106 -1.73 18.17 12.53
C SER A 106 -1.19 17.09 11.57
N VAL A 107 -1.86 15.94 11.52
CA VAL A 107 -1.64 14.88 10.52
C VAL A 107 -1.85 15.44 9.12
N LYS A 108 -2.83 16.33 8.92
CA LYS A 108 -3.06 17.02 7.65
C LYS A 108 -1.79 17.68 7.11
N THR A 109 -1.00 18.35 7.96
CA THR A 109 0.25 18.98 7.48
C THR A 109 1.32 17.97 7.07
N THR A 110 1.28 16.73 7.58
CA THR A 110 2.14 15.64 7.08
C THR A 110 1.69 15.19 5.70
N LEU A 111 0.38 15.07 5.45
CA LEU A 111 -0.18 14.70 4.14
C LEU A 111 0.21 15.66 3.00
N MET A 112 0.51 16.93 3.32
CA MET A 112 0.96 17.90 2.32
C MET A 112 2.25 17.49 1.60
N SER A 113 3.04 16.54 2.13
CA SER A 113 4.20 15.98 1.41
C SER A 113 3.81 15.31 0.10
N LEU A 114 2.64 14.68 0.02
CA LEU A 114 2.11 14.03 -1.20
C LEU A 114 1.74 15.04 -2.30
N PHE A 115 1.59 16.32 -1.94
CA PHE A 115 1.16 17.39 -2.85
C PHE A 115 2.31 18.32 -3.25
N ALA A 116 3.44 18.26 -2.54
CA ALA A 116 4.56 19.19 -2.70
C ALA A 116 5.17 19.17 -4.11
N GLU A 117 5.38 17.99 -4.72
CA GLU A 117 5.93 17.87 -6.08
C GLU A 117 5.03 18.46 -7.15
N SER A 118 3.71 18.44 -6.92
CA SER A 118 2.73 19.03 -7.84
C SER A 118 2.64 20.55 -7.73
N GLY A 119 3.26 21.16 -6.72
CA GLY A 119 3.16 22.58 -6.40
C GLY A 119 1.83 23.01 -5.77
N ASN A 120 0.94 22.06 -5.42
CA ASN A 120 -0.36 22.37 -4.82
C ASN A 120 -0.26 22.55 -3.29
N PHE A 121 -0.04 23.78 -2.86
CA PHE A 121 0.02 24.14 -1.43
C PHE A 121 -1.25 24.82 -0.91
N ASP A 122 -2.11 25.29 -1.81
CA ASP A 122 -3.37 25.95 -1.48
C ASP A 122 -4.47 24.89 -1.31
N ILE A 123 -4.47 24.26 -0.12
CA ILE A 123 -5.41 23.21 0.27
C ILE A 123 -5.92 23.53 1.69
N GLU A 124 -7.21 23.82 1.82
CA GLU A 124 -7.88 24.04 3.11
C GLU A 124 -7.96 22.77 3.97
N GLY A 125 -8.41 22.93 5.22
CA GLY A 125 -8.69 21.83 6.14
C GLY A 125 -7.51 21.47 7.07
N ILE A 126 -7.85 20.78 8.17
CA ILE A 126 -6.95 20.41 9.27
C ILE A 126 -7.45 19.12 9.95
N ASP A 127 -6.99 18.83 11.17
CA ASP A 127 -7.48 17.70 11.95
C ASP A 127 -8.73 18.08 12.76
N SER A 128 -9.70 17.18 12.84
CA SER A 128 -10.90 17.25 13.67
C SER A 128 -10.91 16.10 14.68
N LYS A 129 -11.07 16.41 15.97
CA LYS A 129 -10.98 15.42 17.06
C LYS A 129 -12.17 15.50 18.01
N ASN A 130 -12.89 14.39 18.13
CA ASN A 130 -13.65 14.02 19.32
C ASN A 130 -13.80 12.49 19.32
N ALA A 131 -12.86 11.78 19.96
CA ALA A 131 -12.81 10.32 19.93
C ALA A 131 -13.07 9.77 18.51
N CYS A 132 -13.84 8.68 18.40
CA CYS A 132 -14.21 8.04 17.14
C CYS A 132 -15.13 8.88 16.22
N TYR A 133 -15.58 10.07 16.64
CA TYR A 133 -16.45 10.95 15.85
C TYR A 133 -15.70 11.91 14.90
N GLY A 134 -14.40 12.13 15.12
CA GLY A 134 -13.61 13.16 14.43
C GLY A 134 -13.70 13.11 12.89
N SER A 135 -13.77 11.91 12.31
CA SER A 135 -13.89 11.71 10.86
C SER A 135 -15.25 12.09 10.29
N THR A 136 -16.34 11.95 11.05
CA THR A 136 -17.66 12.42 10.64
C THR A 136 -17.76 13.94 10.71
N ALA A 137 -17.09 14.58 11.67
CA ALA A 137 -16.93 16.04 11.66
C ALA A 137 -16.14 16.51 10.43
N ALA A 138 -15.01 15.88 10.14
CA ALA A 138 -14.21 16.14 8.93
C ALA A 138 -15.04 15.96 7.64
N LEU A 139 -15.84 14.91 7.57
CA LEU A 139 -16.73 14.65 6.44
C LEU A 139 -17.79 15.74 6.25
N PHE A 140 -18.47 16.14 7.32
CA PHE A 140 -19.44 17.22 7.25
C PHE A 140 -18.78 18.55 6.86
N ASN A 141 -17.57 18.83 7.35
CA ASN A 141 -16.82 20.02 6.96
C ASN A 141 -16.49 20.01 5.47
N ALA A 142 -16.05 18.88 4.90
CA ALA A 142 -15.76 18.74 3.49
C ALA A 142 -17.01 18.91 2.60
N VAL A 143 -18.14 18.28 2.96
CA VAL A 143 -19.41 18.44 2.23
C VAL A 143 -19.89 19.90 2.31
N ASN A 144 -19.88 20.50 3.50
CA ASN A 144 -20.28 21.90 3.68
C ASN A 144 -19.38 22.85 2.89
N TRP A 145 -18.06 22.60 2.83
CA TRP A 145 -17.12 23.41 2.06
C TRP A 145 -17.45 23.37 0.57
N ILE A 146 -17.68 22.18 0.00
CA ILE A 146 -18.08 22.03 -1.41
C ILE A 146 -19.39 22.78 -1.68
N GLU A 147 -20.34 22.75 -0.75
CA GLU A 147 -21.63 23.43 -0.90
C GLU A 147 -21.60 24.93 -0.54
N SER A 148 -20.44 25.47 -0.18
CA SER A 148 -20.28 26.87 0.25
C SER A 148 -19.91 27.81 -0.90
N SER A 149 -19.96 29.12 -0.63
CA SER A 149 -19.44 30.15 -1.54
C SER A 149 -17.91 30.16 -1.65
N SER A 150 -17.21 29.47 -0.74
CA SER A 150 -15.74 29.35 -0.77
C SER A 150 -15.25 28.19 -1.63
N TRP A 151 -16.15 27.37 -2.16
CA TRP A 151 -15.77 26.26 -3.04
C TRP A 151 -15.16 26.79 -4.35
N ASP A 152 -14.00 26.27 -4.70
CA ASP A 152 -13.21 26.69 -5.86
C ASP A 152 -13.31 25.71 -7.05
N GLY A 153 -14.24 24.75 -6.97
CA GLY A 153 -14.45 23.72 -8.00
C GLY A 153 -13.60 22.45 -7.81
N ARG A 154 -12.64 22.43 -6.87
CA ARG A 154 -11.79 21.26 -6.60
C ARG A 154 -12.46 20.24 -5.68
N ASN A 155 -11.95 19.01 -5.69
CA ASN A 155 -12.43 17.95 -4.80
C ASN A 155 -11.85 18.11 -3.37
N ALA A 156 -12.48 17.46 -2.40
CA ALA A 156 -11.97 17.33 -1.04
C ALA A 156 -11.55 15.89 -0.74
N ILE A 157 -10.60 15.70 0.18
CA ILE A 157 -10.26 14.39 0.74
C ILE A 157 -10.57 14.40 2.23
N VAL A 158 -11.26 13.35 2.70
CA VAL A 158 -11.50 13.12 4.12
C VAL A 158 -10.73 11.88 4.53
N VAL A 159 -9.89 11.98 5.56
CA VAL A 159 -9.16 10.86 6.13
C VAL A 159 -9.76 10.49 7.47
N ALA A 160 -9.95 9.20 7.72
CA ALA A 160 -10.49 8.65 8.96
C ALA A 160 -9.60 7.50 9.39
N GLY A 161 -8.78 7.67 10.43
CA GLY A 161 -7.83 6.62 10.80
C GLY A 161 -7.30 6.72 12.21
N ASP A 162 -6.95 5.57 12.75
CA ASP A 162 -6.51 5.43 14.13
C ASP A 162 -5.79 4.10 14.40
N ILE A 163 -5.11 4.08 15.54
CA ILE A 163 -4.54 2.89 16.18
C ILE A 163 -5.22 2.76 17.55
N ALA A 164 -6.13 1.81 17.68
CA ALA A 164 -6.88 1.56 18.91
C ALA A 164 -6.17 0.49 19.75
N VAL A 165 -5.42 0.96 20.75
CA VAL A 165 -4.69 0.10 21.70
C VAL A 165 -5.14 0.37 23.13
N TYR A 166 -5.12 -0.70 23.94
CA TYR A 166 -5.55 -0.69 25.32
C TYR A 166 -4.52 -1.41 26.20
N ALA A 167 -4.45 -0.98 27.46
CA ALA A 167 -3.67 -1.66 28.48
C ALA A 167 -4.13 -3.11 28.67
N GLU A 168 -3.32 -3.90 29.38
CA GLU A 168 -3.71 -5.26 29.76
C GLU A 168 -5.06 -5.30 30.47
N GLY A 169 -5.91 -6.24 30.06
CA GLY A 169 -7.21 -6.47 30.66
C GLY A 169 -8.35 -6.57 29.64
N ALA A 170 -9.57 -6.43 30.14
CA ALA A 170 -10.79 -6.77 29.39
C ALA A 170 -11.08 -5.91 28.15
N ALA A 171 -10.40 -4.76 27.99
CA ALA A 171 -10.57 -3.88 26.84
C ALA A 171 -9.59 -4.18 25.69
N ARG A 172 -8.46 -4.87 25.95
CA ARG A 172 -7.45 -5.22 24.93
C ARG A 172 -8.03 -5.92 23.69
N PRO A 173 -8.99 -6.87 23.81
CA PRO A 173 -9.62 -7.53 22.65
C PRO A 173 -10.59 -6.65 21.83
N ALA A 174 -10.79 -5.40 22.23
CA ALA A 174 -11.62 -4.43 21.50
C ALA A 174 -10.76 -3.39 20.74
N GLY A 175 -9.46 -3.65 20.59
CA GLY A 175 -8.54 -2.85 19.78
C GLY A 175 -8.71 -3.08 18.29
N GLY A 176 -7.81 -2.49 17.52
CA GLY A 176 -7.80 -2.57 16.06
C GLY A 176 -7.00 -1.42 15.45
N ALA A 177 -6.87 -1.43 14.12
CA ALA A 177 -6.09 -0.42 13.43
C ALA A 177 -6.44 -0.31 11.94
N GLY A 178 -6.54 0.92 11.44
CA GLY A 178 -6.67 1.19 10.02
C GLY A 178 -7.00 2.65 9.72
N ALA A 179 -6.97 3.02 8.44
CA ALA A 179 -7.33 4.34 7.95
C ALA A 179 -8.07 4.27 6.61
N VAL A 180 -9.09 5.09 6.43
CA VAL A 180 -9.89 5.22 5.21
C VAL A 180 -9.69 6.63 4.65
N ALA A 181 -9.50 6.74 3.34
CA ALA A 181 -9.52 8.01 2.63
C ALA A 181 -10.73 8.05 1.67
N LEU A 182 -11.50 9.14 1.73
CA LEU A 182 -12.69 9.38 0.91
C LEU A 182 -12.44 10.58 0.00
N LEU A 183 -12.57 10.40 -1.32
CA LEU A 183 -12.60 11.51 -2.27
C LEU A 183 -14.04 12.05 -2.35
N ILE A 184 -14.23 13.31 -1.98
CA ILE A 184 -15.54 13.97 -1.95
C ILE A 184 -15.64 15.00 -3.08
N GLY A 185 -16.75 14.97 -3.82
CA GLY A 185 -17.01 15.90 -4.91
C GLY A 185 -18.48 15.87 -5.38
N PRO A 186 -18.86 16.75 -6.31
CA PRO A 186 -20.21 16.78 -6.90
C PRO A 186 -20.44 15.60 -7.85
N ASN A 187 -21.71 15.32 -8.16
CA ASN A 187 -22.14 14.25 -9.07
C ASN A 187 -21.61 12.85 -8.68
N ALA A 188 -21.52 12.61 -7.37
CA ALA A 188 -20.95 11.39 -6.85
C ALA A 188 -21.87 10.17 -7.06
N PRO A 189 -21.32 8.96 -7.27
CA PRO A 189 -22.12 7.74 -7.28
C PRO A 189 -22.75 7.44 -5.92
N ILE A 190 -22.13 7.92 -4.83
CA ILE A 190 -22.63 7.80 -3.45
C ILE A 190 -22.82 9.21 -2.90
N VAL A 191 -24.07 9.60 -2.65
CA VAL A 191 -24.48 10.98 -2.34
C VAL A 191 -24.90 11.11 -0.88
N PHE A 192 -24.48 12.19 -0.21
CA PHE A 192 -24.96 12.51 1.14
C PHE A 192 -26.36 13.14 1.10
N GLU A 193 -27.24 12.69 2.00
CA GLU A 193 -28.53 13.35 2.19
C GLU A 193 -28.42 14.43 3.27
N PRO A 194 -29.00 15.62 3.06
CA PRO A 194 -28.67 16.84 3.83
C PRO A 194 -29.24 16.90 5.26
N ILE A 195 -29.88 15.82 5.74
CA ILE A 195 -30.52 15.77 7.05
C ILE A 195 -29.67 14.93 7.98
N HIS A 196 -29.16 15.54 9.06
CA HIS A 196 -28.39 14.86 10.09
C HIS A 196 -29.07 15.05 11.46
N GLY A 197 -29.26 14.00 12.23
CA GLY A 197 -29.65 14.07 13.64
C GLY A 197 -28.40 14.00 14.51
N ASN A 198 -28.22 14.95 15.43
CA ASN A 198 -27.00 15.05 16.23
C ASN A 198 -27.35 15.00 17.71
N TYR A 199 -26.45 14.43 18.51
CA TYR A 199 -26.48 14.48 19.96
C TYR A 199 -25.05 14.68 20.47
N MET A 200 -24.87 15.65 21.37
CA MET A 200 -23.60 15.91 22.03
C MET A 200 -23.89 16.16 23.51
N ALA A 201 -23.08 15.61 24.39
CA ALA A 201 -23.22 15.74 25.84
C ALA A 201 -21.85 15.65 26.51
N ASP A 202 -21.72 16.17 27.73
CA ASP A 202 -20.51 16.05 28.54
C ASP A 202 -20.54 14.74 29.34
N THR A 203 -19.66 13.78 29.00
CA THR A 203 -19.57 12.46 29.61
C THR A 203 -18.12 12.00 29.77
N TYR A 204 -17.84 11.27 30.86
CA TYR A 204 -16.54 10.64 31.12
C TYR A 204 -16.61 9.12 30.93
N ASP A 205 -17.16 8.67 29.81
CA ASP A 205 -17.35 7.26 29.50
C ASP A 205 -16.08 6.59 28.93
N PHE A 206 -15.34 7.33 28.09
CA PHE A 206 -14.02 6.98 27.59
C PHE A 206 -13.27 8.28 27.26
N TYR A 207 -12.03 8.41 27.72
CA TYR A 207 -11.22 9.61 27.53
C TYR A 207 -9.73 9.32 27.72
N LYS A 208 -8.84 10.17 27.18
CA LYS A 208 -7.37 10.01 27.26
C LYS A 208 -6.75 11.19 28.03
N PRO A 209 -6.81 11.21 29.38
CA PRO A 209 -6.30 12.33 30.18
C PRO A 209 -4.78 12.27 30.36
N ASN A 210 -4.18 11.08 30.34
CA ASN A 210 -2.74 10.88 30.47
C ASN A 210 -2.06 11.06 29.11
N LEU A 211 -1.48 12.25 28.88
CA LEU A 211 -0.84 12.59 27.61
C LEU A 211 0.48 11.85 27.33
N SER A 212 0.98 11.08 28.30
CA SER A 212 2.20 10.28 28.14
C SER A 212 1.89 8.81 27.82
N SER A 213 0.63 8.42 27.67
CA SER A 213 0.21 7.04 27.39
C SER A 213 -0.73 7.00 26.19
N GLU A 214 -0.64 5.95 25.36
CA GLU A 214 -1.64 5.68 24.31
C GLU A 214 -2.97 5.20 24.90
N TYR A 215 -2.94 4.64 26.11
CA TYR A 215 -4.08 3.95 26.70
C TYR A 215 -5.12 4.94 27.25
N PRO A 216 -6.41 4.69 26.97
CA PRO A 216 -7.51 5.49 27.49
C PRO A 216 -7.91 5.06 28.91
N GLU A 217 -8.53 6.00 29.63
CA GLU A 217 -9.41 5.70 30.75
C GLU A 217 -10.78 5.31 30.21
N VAL A 218 -11.33 4.20 30.69
CA VAL A 218 -12.58 3.62 30.17
C VAL A 218 -13.48 3.13 31.30
N ASP A 219 -14.70 3.67 31.37
CA ASP A 219 -15.79 3.07 32.13
C ASP A 219 -16.66 2.26 31.16
N GLY A 220 -16.34 0.97 31.03
CA GLY A 220 -16.99 0.07 30.06
C GLY A 220 -18.52 0.05 30.19
N PRO A 221 -19.11 -0.19 31.38
CA PRO A 221 -20.55 -0.12 31.59
C PRO A 221 -21.18 1.22 31.19
N VAL A 222 -20.54 2.35 31.53
CA VAL A 222 -21.04 3.67 31.16
C VAL A 222 -20.92 3.91 29.65
N SER A 223 -19.81 3.54 29.01
CA SER A 223 -19.59 3.66 27.55
C SER A 223 -20.68 2.96 26.73
N VAL A 224 -21.09 1.75 27.12
CA VAL A 224 -22.19 1.03 26.43
C VAL A 224 -23.52 1.78 26.54
N VAL A 225 -23.82 2.34 27.73
CA VAL A 225 -25.04 3.11 27.97
C VAL A 225 -25.00 4.45 27.21
N THR A 226 -23.86 5.14 27.23
CA THR A 226 -23.65 6.41 26.51
C THR A 226 -23.79 6.22 25.01
N TYR A 227 -23.18 5.19 24.42
CA TYR A 227 -23.34 4.86 23.00
C TYR A 227 -24.81 4.67 22.62
N THR A 228 -25.53 3.87 23.39
CA THR A 228 -26.92 3.49 23.08
C THR A 228 -27.89 4.66 23.33
N GLY A 229 -27.66 5.45 24.38
CA GLY A 229 -28.42 6.66 24.66
C GLY A 229 -28.16 7.76 23.63
N ALA A 230 -26.93 7.91 23.15
CA ALA A 230 -26.61 8.83 22.05
C ALA A 230 -27.30 8.41 20.74
N LEU A 231 -27.42 7.11 20.48
CA LEU A 231 -28.13 6.57 19.32
C LEU A 231 -29.62 6.96 19.36
N ASP A 232 -30.30 6.75 20.50
CA ASP A 232 -31.71 7.15 20.66
C ASP A 232 -31.93 8.63 20.31
N ASN A 233 -31.07 9.49 20.86
CA ASN A 233 -31.21 10.93 20.74
C ASN A 233 -30.87 11.42 19.33
N ALA A 234 -29.76 10.94 18.73
CA ALA A 234 -29.38 11.26 17.37
C ALA A 234 -30.43 10.77 16.37
N TYR A 235 -30.94 9.55 16.54
CA TYR A 235 -31.99 8.97 15.69
C TYR A 235 -33.32 9.72 15.84
N THR A 236 -33.72 10.08 17.05
CA THR A 236 -34.91 10.91 17.29
C THR A 236 -34.78 12.28 16.63
N ALA A 237 -33.65 12.96 16.81
CA ALA A 237 -33.39 14.25 16.16
C ALA A 237 -33.43 14.15 14.63
N TYR A 238 -32.91 13.05 14.06
CA TYR A 238 -32.98 12.79 12.63
C TYR A 238 -34.43 12.63 12.16
N ARG A 239 -35.22 11.74 12.79
CA ARG A 239 -36.63 11.49 12.44
C ARG A 239 -37.48 12.75 12.49
N GLU A 240 -37.28 13.58 13.51
CA GLU A 240 -37.97 14.87 13.62
C GLU A 240 -37.56 15.87 12.52
N LYS A 241 -36.28 15.91 12.14
CA LYS A 241 -35.82 16.75 11.03
C LYS A 241 -36.40 16.27 9.69
N VAL A 242 -36.50 14.95 9.49
CA VAL A 242 -37.17 14.36 8.32
C VAL A 242 -38.64 14.76 8.29
N ALA A 243 -39.36 14.67 9.41
CA ALA A 243 -40.75 15.10 9.52
C ALA A 243 -40.93 16.60 9.18
N ARG A 244 -40.06 17.46 9.72
CA ARG A 244 -40.07 18.90 9.39
C ARG A 244 -39.77 19.15 7.92
N ALA A 245 -38.84 18.41 7.31
CA ALA A 245 -38.53 18.54 5.90
C ALA A 245 -39.70 18.11 5.00
N ALA A 246 -40.35 16.98 5.31
CA ALA A 246 -41.54 16.51 4.59
C ALA A 246 -42.69 17.52 4.67
N LYS A 247 -42.94 18.08 5.87
CA LYS A 247 -43.94 19.14 6.06
C LYS A 247 -43.66 20.38 5.21
N ARG A 248 -42.39 20.84 5.17
CA ARG A 248 -42.00 21.97 4.30
C ARG A 248 -42.16 21.67 2.81
N ALA A 249 -41.99 20.41 2.41
CA ALA A 249 -42.19 19.96 1.03
C ALA A 249 -43.67 19.69 0.68
N GLY A 250 -44.62 19.93 1.60
CA GLY A 250 -46.04 19.67 1.37
C GLY A 250 -46.42 18.19 1.36
N VAL A 251 -45.56 17.30 1.85
CA VAL A 251 -45.82 15.86 1.92
C VAL A 251 -46.61 15.56 3.19
N SER A 252 -47.86 15.08 3.04
CA SER A 252 -48.70 14.65 4.15
C SER A 252 -48.22 13.30 4.70
N THR A 253 -48.04 13.21 6.01
CA THR A 253 -47.68 11.97 6.70
C THR A 253 -48.89 11.41 7.44
N GLN A 254 -49.31 10.19 7.12
CA GLN A 254 -50.42 9.49 7.80
C GLN A 254 -49.93 8.79 9.08
N HIS A 255 -49.22 9.51 9.95
CA HIS A 255 -48.70 8.96 11.21
C HIS A 255 -49.11 9.84 12.40
N ASP A 256 -49.60 9.20 13.46
CA ASP A 256 -49.95 9.87 14.72
C ASP A 256 -48.71 10.43 15.43
N ASP A 257 -47.60 9.68 15.42
CA ASP A 257 -46.28 10.15 15.83
C ASP A 257 -45.46 10.57 14.60
N SER A 258 -45.08 11.84 14.53
CA SER A 258 -44.24 12.38 13.45
C SER A 258 -42.92 11.64 13.25
N LYS A 259 -42.39 10.98 14.29
CA LYS A 259 -41.15 10.20 14.21
C LYS A 259 -41.32 8.94 13.37
N ALA A 260 -42.53 8.40 13.25
CA ALA A 260 -42.81 7.21 12.46
C ALA A 260 -42.63 7.44 10.94
N ILE A 261 -42.39 8.68 10.50
CA ILE A 261 -42.04 9.00 9.10
C ILE A 261 -40.78 8.29 8.61
N PHE A 262 -39.89 7.89 9.52
CA PHE A 262 -38.68 7.17 9.20
C PHE A 262 -38.46 6.04 10.21
N SER A 263 -38.12 4.87 9.69
CA SER A 263 -37.82 3.65 10.42
C SER A 263 -36.59 2.97 9.81
N ILE A 264 -36.12 1.88 10.42
CA ILE A 264 -35.06 1.03 9.82
C ILE A 264 -35.47 0.44 8.46
N ASP A 265 -36.77 0.32 8.19
CA ASP A 265 -37.29 -0.12 6.89
C ASP A 265 -37.23 0.98 5.82
N SER A 266 -36.95 2.23 6.21
CA SER A 266 -36.72 3.35 5.30
C SER A 266 -35.33 3.33 4.64
N VAL A 267 -34.47 2.39 5.03
CA VAL A 267 -33.12 2.17 4.46
C VAL A 267 -32.92 0.72 4.08
N ASP A 268 -32.07 0.48 3.08
CA ASP A 268 -31.71 -0.86 2.63
C ASP A 268 -30.58 -1.44 3.48
N TYR A 269 -29.64 -0.60 3.92
CA TYR A 269 -28.52 -0.98 4.78
C TYR A 269 -28.38 -0.02 5.96
N ALA A 270 -27.84 -0.51 7.07
CA ALA A 270 -27.61 0.26 8.28
C ALA A 270 -26.22 -0.01 8.84
N LEU A 271 -25.40 1.04 8.91
CA LEU A 271 -24.03 1.00 9.37
C LEU A 271 -23.88 1.77 10.67
N PHE A 272 -23.02 1.25 11.54
CA PHE A 272 -22.76 1.78 12.86
C PHE A 272 -21.25 1.91 13.05
N HIS A 273 -20.82 2.89 13.83
CA HIS A 273 -19.50 2.82 14.45
C HIS A 273 -19.44 1.52 15.27
N SER A 274 -18.58 0.59 14.85
CA SER A 274 -18.46 -0.75 15.43
C SER A 274 -17.15 -0.83 16.23
N PRO A 275 -17.15 -0.51 17.53
CA PRO A 275 -15.99 -0.80 18.38
C PRO A 275 -15.79 -2.31 18.56
N TYR A 276 -16.86 -3.08 18.43
CA TYR A 276 -16.85 -4.53 18.32
C TYR A 276 -18.20 -5.02 17.78
N GLY A 277 -18.23 -6.19 17.14
CA GLY A 277 -19.41 -6.68 16.40
C GLY A 277 -20.72 -6.69 17.21
N LYS A 278 -20.67 -7.06 18.49
CA LYS A 278 -21.83 -7.08 19.38
C LYS A 278 -22.47 -5.70 19.57
N GLN A 279 -21.69 -4.62 19.47
CA GLN A 279 -22.22 -3.26 19.62
C GLN A 279 -23.09 -2.87 18.42
N ALA A 280 -22.74 -3.30 17.20
CA ALA A 280 -23.59 -3.12 16.02
C ALA A 280 -24.91 -3.89 16.16
N VAL A 281 -24.88 -5.13 16.70
CA VAL A 281 -26.09 -5.92 16.99
C VAL A 281 -27.02 -5.18 17.95
N LYS A 282 -26.46 -4.64 19.04
CA LYS A 282 -27.23 -3.85 20.02
C LYS A 282 -27.76 -2.55 19.43
N GLY A 283 -26.97 -1.85 18.61
CA GLY A 283 -27.38 -0.63 17.92
C GLY A 283 -28.58 -0.85 17.00
N HIS A 284 -28.56 -1.91 16.19
CA HIS A 284 -29.69 -2.28 15.32
C HIS A 284 -30.94 -2.64 16.12
N ALA A 285 -30.81 -3.48 17.15
CA ALA A 285 -31.91 -3.80 18.06
C ALA A 285 -32.49 -2.53 18.73
N ARG A 286 -31.64 -1.56 19.07
CA ARG A 286 -32.08 -0.30 19.67
C ARG A 286 -32.83 0.60 18.69
N LEU A 287 -32.43 0.63 17.41
CA LEU A 287 -33.22 1.33 16.38
C LEU A 287 -34.61 0.71 16.24
N LEU A 288 -34.72 -0.63 16.23
CA LEU A 288 -36.03 -1.31 16.22
C LEU A 288 -36.87 -0.97 17.45
N PHE A 289 -36.26 -0.88 18.63
CA PHE A 289 -36.99 -0.43 19.82
C PHE A 289 -37.52 1.00 19.66
N ASN A 290 -36.71 1.91 19.10
CA ASN A 290 -37.15 3.27 18.80
C ASN A 290 -38.28 3.33 17.78
N ASP A 291 -38.27 2.44 16.78
CA ASP A 291 -39.35 2.32 15.79
C ASP A 291 -40.62 1.74 16.43
N PHE A 292 -40.48 0.77 17.33
CA PHE A 292 -41.58 0.22 18.12
C PHE A 292 -42.25 1.28 19.00
N LEU A 293 -41.50 2.19 19.62
CA LEU A 293 -42.09 3.27 20.43
C LEU A 293 -43.01 4.18 19.59
N SER A 294 -42.62 4.47 18.35
CA SER A 294 -43.39 5.33 17.44
C SER A 294 -44.44 4.59 16.60
N ASN A 295 -44.31 3.27 16.42
CA ASN A 295 -45.26 2.44 15.66
C ASN A 295 -45.31 0.99 16.18
N SER A 296 -45.80 0.80 17.40
CA SER A 296 -45.82 -0.53 18.05
C SER A 296 -46.76 -1.54 17.39
N LYS A 297 -47.64 -1.10 16.49
CA LYS A 297 -48.59 -1.96 15.76
C LYS A 297 -48.01 -2.56 14.49
N ALA A 298 -46.77 -2.22 14.12
CA ALA A 298 -46.14 -2.77 12.93
C ALA A 298 -45.99 -4.31 13.06
N PRO A 299 -46.17 -5.09 11.96
CA PRO A 299 -46.16 -6.55 12.00
C PRO A 299 -44.90 -7.18 12.61
N ILE A 300 -43.74 -6.53 12.45
CA ILE A 300 -42.46 -6.99 13.01
C ILE A 300 -42.46 -7.04 14.55
N PHE A 301 -43.33 -6.28 15.21
CA PHE A 301 -43.43 -6.20 16.67
C PHE A 301 -44.55 -7.05 17.26
N ALA A 302 -45.32 -7.79 16.44
CA ALA A 302 -46.48 -8.56 16.89
C ALA A 302 -46.14 -9.63 17.94
N ASN A 303 -44.90 -10.12 17.97
CA ASN A 303 -44.43 -11.17 18.87
C ASN A 303 -43.59 -10.65 20.05
N ILE A 304 -43.58 -9.33 20.33
CA ILE A 304 -42.90 -8.77 21.50
C ILE A 304 -43.77 -9.02 22.74
N ALA A 305 -43.41 -10.03 23.53
CA ALA A 305 -44.24 -10.52 24.64
C ALA A 305 -44.53 -9.48 25.74
N ASN A 306 -43.60 -8.56 26.02
CA ASN A 306 -43.70 -7.55 27.08
C ASN A 306 -43.93 -6.13 26.52
N ALA A 307 -44.65 -6.01 25.40
CA ALA A 307 -44.79 -4.75 24.66
C ALA A 307 -45.25 -3.57 25.52
N GLU A 308 -46.31 -3.71 26.33
CA GLU A 308 -46.83 -2.65 27.19
C GLU A 308 -45.83 -2.24 28.26
N ALA A 309 -45.15 -3.22 28.88
CA ALA A 309 -44.14 -2.95 29.90
C ALA A 309 -42.94 -2.20 29.32
N TYR A 310 -42.45 -2.59 28.14
CA TYR A 310 -41.34 -1.90 27.47
C TYR A 310 -41.70 -0.46 27.07
N ARG A 311 -42.95 -0.19 26.67
CA ARG A 311 -43.42 1.17 26.37
C ARG A 311 -43.50 2.07 27.61
N ALA A 312 -43.70 1.48 28.78
CA ALA A 312 -43.79 2.22 30.04
C ALA A 312 -42.41 2.54 30.65
N LEU A 313 -41.32 1.93 30.15
CA LEU A 313 -39.97 2.20 30.64
C LEU A 313 -39.54 3.63 30.32
N SER A 314 -38.91 4.28 31.30
CA SER A 314 -38.13 5.49 31.03
C SER A 314 -36.92 5.15 30.13
N GLN A 315 -36.38 6.15 29.43
CA GLN A 315 -35.19 5.93 28.60
C GLN A 315 -34.04 5.31 29.42
N ALA A 316 -33.73 5.90 30.58
CA ALA A 316 -32.66 5.43 31.46
C ALA A 316 -32.86 3.97 31.92
N ALA A 317 -34.10 3.56 32.22
CA ALA A 317 -34.42 2.18 32.58
C ALA A 317 -34.26 1.24 31.37
N SER A 318 -34.77 1.64 30.20
CA SER A 318 -34.70 0.84 28.98
C SER A 318 -33.28 0.59 28.47
N LEU A 319 -32.32 1.48 28.76
CA LEU A 319 -30.90 1.32 28.40
C LEU A 319 -30.19 0.21 29.21
N LYS A 320 -30.76 -0.18 30.36
CA LYS A 320 -30.20 -1.19 31.26
C LYS A 320 -31.00 -2.50 31.26
N ASP A 321 -32.14 -2.53 30.56
CA ASP A 321 -33.05 -3.67 30.56
C ASP A 321 -32.54 -4.79 29.62
N LYS A 322 -32.17 -5.93 30.21
CA LYS A 322 -31.65 -7.09 29.47
C LYS A 322 -32.74 -7.90 28.76
N GLY A 323 -33.97 -7.85 29.23
CA GLY A 323 -35.11 -8.51 28.56
C GLY A 323 -35.41 -7.80 27.25
N LEU A 324 -35.51 -6.48 27.30
CA LEU A 324 -35.68 -5.61 26.13
C LEU A 324 -34.55 -5.82 25.12
N GLU A 325 -33.29 -5.77 25.56
CA GLU A 325 -32.14 -6.02 24.69
C GLU A 325 -32.27 -7.37 23.95
N LYS A 326 -32.59 -8.44 24.68
CA LYS A 326 -32.72 -9.79 24.12
C LYS A 326 -33.89 -9.92 23.14
N ASP A 327 -35.05 -9.37 23.49
CA ASP A 327 -36.26 -9.49 22.67
C ASP A 327 -36.11 -8.74 21.35
N PHE A 328 -35.52 -7.54 21.36
CA PHE A 328 -35.29 -6.75 20.15
C PHE A 328 -34.12 -7.27 19.30
N ILE A 329 -33.09 -7.87 19.90
CA ILE A 329 -32.08 -8.63 19.13
C ILE A 329 -32.75 -9.81 18.42
N THR A 330 -33.65 -10.52 19.09
CA THR A 330 -34.35 -11.67 18.52
C THR A 330 -35.28 -11.24 17.38
N ALA A 331 -36.08 -10.20 17.59
CA ALA A 331 -36.95 -9.63 16.56
C ALA A 331 -36.17 -9.09 15.36
N GLY A 332 -35.00 -8.48 15.62
CA GLY A 332 -34.14 -7.89 14.61
C GLY A 332 -33.25 -8.87 13.84
N LYS A 333 -33.14 -10.14 14.26
CA LYS A 333 -32.13 -11.08 13.74
C LYS A 333 -32.10 -11.17 12.21
N LYS A 334 -33.26 -11.29 11.56
CA LYS A 334 -33.35 -11.36 10.09
C LYS A 334 -32.92 -10.03 9.44
N SER A 335 -33.47 -8.92 9.93
CA SER A 335 -33.14 -7.59 9.42
C SER A 335 -31.67 -7.22 9.64
N PHE A 336 -31.05 -7.68 10.73
CA PHE A 336 -29.62 -7.47 10.98
C PHE A 336 -28.77 -8.19 9.91
N ALA A 337 -29.08 -9.46 9.63
CA ALA A 337 -28.40 -10.24 8.60
C ALA A 337 -28.51 -9.61 7.20
N GLU A 338 -29.66 -8.99 6.89
CA GLU A 338 -29.89 -8.37 5.57
C GLU A 338 -29.32 -6.94 5.47
N LYS A 339 -29.46 -6.13 6.52
CA LYS A 339 -29.17 -4.69 6.48
C LYS A 339 -27.80 -4.31 7.06
N VAL A 340 -27.26 -5.07 8.00
CA VAL A 340 -26.04 -4.70 8.76
C VAL A 340 -24.86 -5.60 8.44
N GLU A 341 -25.07 -6.92 8.46
CA GLU A 341 -24.02 -7.92 8.23
C GLU A 341 -23.16 -7.69 6.97
N PRO A 342 -23.72 -7.24 5.81
CA PRO A 342 -22.91 -6.94 4.62
C PRO A 342 -21.81 -5.89 4.85
N GLY A 343 -21.99 -5.02 5.85
CA GLY A 343 -21.02 -3.99 6.25
C GLY A 343 -20.02 -4.42 7.33
N MET A 344 -19.96 -5.70 7.74
CA MET A 344 -19.20 -6.09 8.95
C MET A 344 -17.80 -6.66 8.68
N ALA A 345 -17.38 -6.85 7.43
CA ALA A 345 -16.11 -7.52 7.10
C ALA A 345 -14.87 -6.87 7.75
N CYS A 346 -14.73 -5.55 7.66
CA CYS A 346 -13.64 -4.82 8.34
C CYS A 346 -13.74 -4.93 9.86
N SER A 347 -14.93 -4.77 10.46
CA SER A 347 -15.08 -4.89 11.92
C SER A 347 -14.63 -6.26 12.42
N LYS A 348 -14.99 -7.33 11.70
CA LYS A 348 -14.65 -8.71 12.07
C LYS A 348 -13.16 -9.03 11.87
N ARG A 349 -12.55 -8.45 10.84
CA ARG A 349 -11.17 -8.78 10.44
C ARG A 349 -10.10 -7.86 11.07
N LEU A 350 -10.46 -6.60 11.30
CA LEU A 350 -9.53 -5.55 11.71
C LEU A 350 -9.74 -5.10 13.17
N GLY A 351 -10.90 -5.38 13.76
CA GLY A 351 -11.29 -4.84 15.05
C GLY A 351 -11.71 -3.37 14.96
N ASN A 352 -11.53 -2.63 16.06
CA ASN A 352 -11.89 -1.22 16.17
C ASN A 352 -10.83 -0.32 15.53
N MET A 353 -11.19 0.40 14.47
CA MET A 353 -10.36 1.42 13.83
C MET A 353 -10.71 2.84 14.29
N TYR A 354 -11.34 2.99 15.47
CA TYR A 354 -11.91 4.24 15.99
C TYR A 354 -12.63 5.08 14.93
N THR A 355 -12.07 6.22 14.52
CA THR A 355 -12.67 7.12 13.52
C THR A 355 -12.82 6.45 12.16
N GLY A 356 -11.96 5.47 11.84
CA GLY A 356 -12.04 4.64 10.64
C GLY A 356 -13.14 3.58 10.68
N SER A 357 -13.68 3.20 11.84
CA SER A 357 -14.57 2.03 11.98
C SER A 357 -15.86 2.14 11.15
N LEU A 358 -16.56 3.28 11.22
CA LEU A 358 -17.80 3.48 10.46
C LEU A 358 -17.55 3.41 8.95
N TYR A 359 -16.45 4.01 8.49
CA TYR A 359 -16.10 4.06 7.08
C TYR A 359 -15.48 2.75 6.58
N GLY A 360 -14.83 1.98 7.45
CA GLY A 360 -14.45 0.59 7.18
C GLY A 360 -15.67 -0.32 7.02
N CYS A 361 -16.71 -0.12 7.82
CA CYS A 361 -17.99 -0.79 7.61
C CYS A 361 -18.64 -0.40 6.28
N PHE A 362 -18.51 0.87 5.88
CA PHE A 362 -18.98 1.32 4.57
C PHE A 362 -18.18 0.73 3.41
N ALA A 363 -16.86 0.67 3.54
CA ALA A 363 -15.96 -0.02 2.61
C ALA A 363 -16.32 -1.51 2.46
N SER A 364 -16.66 -2.17 3.57
CA SER A 364 -17.13 -3.55 3.57
C SER A 364 -18.43 -3.71 2.78
N LEU A 365 -19.40 -2.81 2.98
CA LEU A 365 -20.68 -2.84 2.24
C LEU A 365 -20.46 -2.71 0.74
N VAL A 366 -19.66 -1.71 0.32
CA VAL A 366 -19.34 -1.46 -1.11
C VAL A 366 -18.61 -2.64 -1.75
N SER A 367 -17.82 -3.37 -0.97
CA SER A 367 -17.04 -4.52 -1.46
C SER A 367 -17.86 -5.81 -1.53
N ASN A 368 -18.75 -6.03 -0.57
CA ASN A 368 -19.50 -7.27 -0.42
C ASN A 368 -20.77 -7.32 -1.27
N VAL A 369 -21.41 -6.17 -1.52
CA VAL A 369 -22.65 -6.10 -2.29
C VAL A 369 -22.32 -5.82 -3.75
N GLU A 370 -22.94 -6.55 -4.68
CA GLU A 370 -22.72 -6.29 -6.10
C GLU A 370 -23.20 -4.88 -6.50
N PRO A 371 -22.44 -4.13 -7.32
CA PRO A 371 -22.78 -2.75 -7.68
C PRO A 371 -24.20 -2.59 -8.23
N ALA A 372 -24.67 -3.56 -9.03
CA ALA A 372 -26.03 -3.58 -9.55
C ALA A 372 -27.12 -3.69 -8.47
N GLN A 373 -26.84 -4.40 -7.37
CA GLN A 373 -27.75 -4.54 -6.23
C GLN A 373 -27.68 -3.32 -5.31
N LEU A 374 -26.50 -2.68 -5.22
CA LEU A 374 -26.25 -1.52 -4.38
C LEU A 374 -26.81 -0.22 -5.00
N LYS A 375 -26.93 -0.15 -6.33
CA LYS A 375 -27.49 1.01 -7.03
C LYS A 375 -28.95 1.29 -6.63
N GLY A 376 -29.25 2.55 -6.34
CA GLY A 376 -30.55 3.03 -5.87
C GLY A 376 -30.78 2.88 -4.37
N LYS A 377 -29.88 2.18 -3.66
CA LYS A 377 -30.03 1.84 -2.25
C LYS A 377 -29.74 3.03 -1.34
N ARG A 378 -30.41 3.05 -0.20
CA ARG A 378 -30.22 4.03 0.86
C ARG A 378 -29.56 3.37 2.06
N VAL A 379 -28.54 4.01 2.63
CA VAL A 379 -27.77 3.49 3.76
C VAL A 379 -27.87 4.47 4.93
N SER A 380 -28.22 4.00 6.12
CA SER A 380 -28.06 4.79 7.34
C SER A 380 -26.67 4.65 7.93
N MET A 381 -26.19 5.73 8.53
CA MET A 381 -24.88 5.85 9.12
C MET A 381 -25.03 6.38 10.54
N TYR A 382 -24.55 5.62 11.52
CA TYR A 382 -24.47 6.07 12.91
C TYR A 382 -23.01 6.26 13.32
N ALA A 383 -22.59 7.51 13.45
CA ALA A 383 -21.30 7.91 13.97
C ALA A 383 -21.40 8.18 15.48
N PHE A 384 -20.43 7.69 16.24
CA PHE A 384 -20.33 7.91 17.68
C PHE A 384 -18.87 8.09 18.07
N GLY A 385 -18.60 8.98 19.00
CA GLY A 385 -17.35 9.07 19.73
C GLY A 385 -17.64 9.47 21.17
N SER A 386 -16.99 8.80 22.13
CA SER A 386 -17.12 9.07 23.56
C SER A 386 -16.75 10.51 23.93
N GLY A 387 -17.22 10.95 25.11
CA GLY A 387 -17.09 12.33 25.57
C GLY A 387 -18.37 13.17 25.69
N CYS A 388 -19.46 12.98 24.94
CA CYS A 388 -19.67 12.25 23.69
C CYS A 388 -20.27 13.13 22.59
N ALA A 389 -20.01 12.74 21.35
CA ALA A 389 -20.59 13.32 20.14
C ALA A 389 -21.10 12.20 19.21
N ALA A 390 -22.30 12.37 18.67
CA ALA A 390 -22.93 11.38 17.81
C ALA A 390 -23.78 12.02 16.70
N SER A 391 -23.83 11.35 15.56
CA SER A 391 -24.68 11.71 14.43
C SER A 391 -25.32 10.50 13.79
N PHE A 392 -26.61 10.60 13.48
CA PHE A 392 -27.33 9.71 12.59
C PHE A 392 -27.62 10.45 11.28
N PHE A 393 -27.19 9.90 10.16
CA PHE A 393 -27.39 10.48 8.83
C PHE A 393 -27.59 9.38 7.79
N THR A 394 -27.89 9.76 6.56
CA THR A 394 -28.14 8.82 5.47
C THR A 394 -27.38 9.21 4.21
N ILE A 395 -27.04 8.19 3.42
CA ILE A 395 -26.41 8.32 2.11
C ILE A 395 -27.22 7.51 1.09
N ARG A 396 -27.11 7.89 -0.18
CA ARG A 396 -27.81 7.25 -1.30
C ARG A 396 -26.83 6.87 -2.39
N VAL A 397 -26.88 5.62 -2.81
CA VAL A 397 -26.10 5.13 -3.95
C VAL A 397 -26.89 5.42 -5.22
N LYS A 398 -26.52 6.48 -5.95
CA LYS A 398 -27.17 6.87 -7.21
C LYS A 398 -26.47 6.30 -8.45
N GLY A 399 -25.15 6.20 -8.39
CA GLY A 399 -24.31 5.78 -9.51
C GLY A 399 -23.82 4.34 -9.41
N ASP A 400 -22.90 4.00 -10.31
CA ASP A 400 -22.19 2.72 -10.30
C ASP A 400 -21.03 2.76 -9.28
N THR A 401 -20.86 1.67 -8.53
CA THR A 401 -19.80 1.51 -7.53
C THR A 401 -18.73 0.50 -7.95
N THR A 402 -18.78 -0.01 -9.19
CA THR A 402 -17.84 -1.01 -9.73
C THR A 402 -16.38 -0.55 -9.58
N GLU A 403 -16.06 0.66 -10.04
CA GLU A 403 -14.70 1.20 -9.94
C GLU A 403 -14.22 1.27 -8.48
N ILE A 404 -15.06 1.72 -7.55
CA ILE A 404 -14.71 1.81 -6.12
C ILE A 404 -14.42 0.41 -5.53
N LYS A 405 -15.28 -0.57 -5.83
CA LYS A 405 -15.12 -1.96 -5.40
C LYS A 405 -13.82 -2.58 -5.93
N GLU A 406 -13.58 -2.47 -7.24
CA GLU A 406 -12.42 -3.06 -7.92
C GLU A 406 -11.10 -2.43 -7.49
N LYS A 407 -11.03 -1.09 -7.41
CA LYS A 407 -9.81 -0.38 -7.05
C LYS A 407 -9.40 -0.60 -5.59
N MET A 408 -10.37 -0.68 -4.69
CA MET A 408 -10.09 -0.92 -3.28
C MET A 408 -9.59 -2.34 -3.01
N ASP A 409 -10.09 -3.32 -3.79
CA ASP A 409 -9.76 -4.75 -3.70
C ASP A 409 -9.84 -5.29 -2.26
N LEU A 410 -10.83 -4.82 -1.51
CA LEU A 410 -10.85 -4.95 -0.05
C LEU A 410 -10.86 -6.42 0.40
N MET A 411 -11.75 -7.23 -0.16
CA MET A 411 -11.96 -8.59 0.31
C MET A 411 -10.74 -9.48 0.10
N ASN A 412 -10.05 -9.32 -1.03
CA ASN A 412 -8.80 -10.04 -1.28
C ASN A 412 -7.69 -9.57 -0.34
N ARG A 413 -7.58 -8.26 -0.08
CA ARG A 413 -6.58 -7.71 0.85
C ARG A 413 -6.82 -8.13 2.29
N LEU A 414 -8.08 -8.18 2.75
CA LEU A 414 -8.45 -8.71 4.08
C LEU A 414 -8.11 -10.20 4.21
N ALA A 415 -8.36 -10.99 3.15
CA ALA A 415 -8.01 -12.40 3.11
C ALA A 415 -6.49 -12.64 3.09
N ALA A 416 -5.72 -11.75 2.44
CA ALA A 416 -4.26 -11.83 2.34
C ALA A 416 -3.52 -11.42 3.62
N MET A 417 -4.22 -10.89 4.64
CA MET A 417 -3.62 -10.59 5.93
C MET A 417 -3.08 -11.86 6.61
N LYS A 418 -1.90 -11.74 7.23
CA LYS A 418 -1.30 -12.83 7.99
C LYS A 418 -1.92 -12.89 9.39
N VAL A 419 -2.52 -14.03 9.73
CA VAL A 419 -2.87 -14.34 11.11
C VAL A 419 -1.59 -14.79 11.83
N VAL A 420 -1.20 -14.08 12.88
CA VAL A 420 0.04 -14.29 13.63
C VAL A 420 -0.25 -14.60 15.10
N SER A 421 0.77 -14.98 15.86
CA SER A 421 0.58 -15.44 17.24
C SER A 421 0.19 -14.28 18.18
N CYS A 422 -0.51 -14.60 19.27
CA CYS A 422 -0.81 -13.62 20.32
C CYS A 422 0.45 -13.07 20.99
N GLN A 423 1.55 -13.84 21.02
CA GLN A 423 2.82 -13.36 21.55
C GLN A 423 3.41 -12.25 20.68
N ASP A 424 3.37 -12.39 19.34
CA ASP A 424 3.84 -11.34 18.43
C ASP A 424 3.09 -10.01 18.65
N PHE A 425 1.79 -10.09 18.95
CA PHE A 425 0.96 -8.94 19.29
C PHE A 425 1.38 -8.29 20.62
N VAL A 426 1.59 -9.08 21.66
CA VAL A 426 2.05 -8.58 22.97
C VAL A 426 3.44 -7.93 22.83
N ASP A 427 4.35 -8.55 22.09
CA ASP A 427 5.70 -8.02 21.84
C ASP A 427 5.64 -6.68 21.08
N ALA A 428 4.75 -6.56 20.10
CA ALA A 428 4.52 -5.32 19.39
C ALA A 428 3.93 -4.22 20.28
N LEU A 429 2.97 -4.55 21.15
CA LEU A 429 2.45 -3.59 22.13
C LEU A 429 3.54 -3.11 23.09
N ASN A 430 4.40 -4.02 23.56
CA ASN A 430 5.53 -3.67 24.41
C ASN A 430 6.52 -2.72 23.71
N LEU A 431 6.81 -2.94 22.43
CA LEU A 431 7.62 -2.02 21.62
C LEU A 431 6.96 -0.65 21.52
N ARG A 432 5.66 -0.60 21.24
CA ARG A 432 4.90 0.66 21.15
C ARG A 432 4.89 1.42 22.47
N GLU A 433 4.63 0.75 23.58
CA GLU A 433 4.60 1.36 24.91
C GLU A 433 5.98 1.91 25.30
N LYS A 434 7.05 1.12 25.08
CA LYS A 434 8.44 1.54 25.28
C LYS A 434 8.78 2.79 24.46
N ASN A 435 8.35 2.84 23.19
CA ASN A 435 8.78 3.85 22.23
C ASN A 435 7.80 5.04 22.10
N HIS A 436 6.65 5.04 22.77
CA HIS A 436 5.58 6.04 22.58
C HIS A 436 6.06 7.50 22.72
N ASN A 437 6.88 7.78 23.74
CA ASN A 437 7.47 9.11 23.98
C ASN A 437 8.96 9.20 23.63
N ALA A 438 9.51 8.17 22.98
CA ALA A 438 10.93 8.12 22.64
C ALA A 438 11.27 9.11 21.54
N LYS A 439 12.52 9.58 21.56
CA LYS A 439 13.16 10.39 20.53
C LYS A 439 14.54 9.81 20.27
N ASP A 440 15.16 10.19 19.16
CA ASP A 440 16.47 9.67 18.77
C ASP A 440 16.49 8.14 18.69
N PHE A 441 15.48 7.56 18.03
CA PHE A 441 15.34 6.13 17.89
C PHE A 441 14.93 5.71 16.48
N VAL A 442 15.32 4.48 16.13
CA VAL A 442 14.93 3.78 14.91
C VAL A 442 13.98 2.65 15.32
N PRO A 443 12.76 2.57 14.76
CA PRO A 443 11.83 1.49 15.08
C PRO A 443 12.43 0.09 14.88
N GLU A 444 12.13 -0.83 15.78
CA GLU A 444 12.69 -2.18 15.83
C GLU A 444 11.86 -3.17 15.00
N GLY A 445 10.58 -2.87 14.75
CA GLY A 445 9.66 -3.71 13.98
C GLY A 445 10.19 -4.06 12.58
N SER A 446 9.85 -5.26 12.10
CA SER A 446 10.31 -5.73 10.79
C SER A 446 9.51 -5.09 9.65
N ILE A 447 10.22 -4.56 8.66
CA ILE A 447 9.63 -4.01 7.43
C ILE A 447 8.94 -5.07 6.57
N ASP A 448 9.20 -6.37 6.78
CA ASP A 448 8.52 -7.46 6.07
C ASP A 448 7.03 -7.57 6.42
N ASN A 449 6.64 -6.93 7.53
CA ASN A 449 5.27 -6.84 8.00
C ASN A 449 4.52 -5.64 7.41
N ILE A 450 5.18 -4.81 6.63
CA ILE A 450 4.57 -3.70 5.91
C ILE A 450 4.07 -4.19 4.55
N TRP A 451 2.96 -3.62 4.07
CA TRP A 451 2.50 -3.88 2.71
C TRP A 451 3.55 -3.40 1.69
N PRO A 452 3.82 -4.15 0.61
CA PRO A 452 4.73 -3.67 -0.43
C PRO A 452 4.30 -2.29 -0.97
N GLY A 453 5.24 -1.35 -1.04
CA GLY A 453 4.98 0.03 -1.47
C GLY A 453 4.34 0.94 -0.44
N ALA A 454 4.05 0.45 0.78
CA ALA A 454 3.45 1.28 1.83
C ALA A 454 4.50 2.10 2.61
N PHE A 455 4.07 3.28 3.04
CA PHE A 455 4.77 4.17 3.94
C PHE A 455 4.91 3.53 5.33
N TYR A 456 6.09 3.67 5.93
CA TYR A 456 6.38 3.27 7.30
C TYR A 456 7.36 4.26 7.97
N LEU A 457 7.40 4.25 9.29
CA LEU A 457 8.30 5.07 10.10
C LEU A 457 9.73 4.51 10.03
N GLU A 458 10.65 5.31 9.51
CA GLU A 458 12.07 4.97 9.41
C GLU A 458 12.82 5.34 10.68
N SER A 459 12.57 6.53 11.22
CA SER A 459 13.29 7.07 12.38
C SER A 459 12.56 8.26 13.01
N ILE A 460 12.82 8.49 14.30
CA ILE A 460 12.50 9.73 15.01
C ILE A 460 13.80 10.33 15.54
N ASP A 461 14.10 11.58 15.19
CA ASP A 461 15.35 12.20 15.64
C ASP A 461 15.27 12.83 17.04
N ALA A 462 16.39 13.39 17.52
CA ALA A 462 16.49 14.04 18.82
C ALA A 462 15.55 15.26 19.04
N LYS A 463 14.86 15.74 18.01
CA LYS A 463 13.86 16.81 18.06
C LYS A 463 12.44 16.31 17.76
N TYR A 464 12.19 15.01 17.91
CA TYR A 464 10.89 14.36 17.66
C TYR A 464 10.42 14.44 16.19
N ARG A 465 11.30 14.82 15.25
CA ARG A 465 10.93 14.88 13.84
C ARG A 465 10.89 13.46 13.29
N ARG A 466 9.74 13.09 12.73
CA ARG A 466 9.48 11.77 12.16
C ARG A 466 9.87 11.74 10.69
N LYS A 467 10.65 10.72 10.29
CA LYS A 467 10.96 10.43 8.88
C LYS A 467 10.15 9.20 8.46
N THR A 468 9.22 9.39 7.54
CA THR A 468 8.38 8.32 6.98
C THR A 468 8.81 8.09 5.54
N VAL A 469 9.01 6.84 5.16
CA VAL A 469 9.50 6.45 3.83
C VAL A 469 8.69 5.30 3.26
N ILE A 470 8.75 5.13 1.95
CA ILE A 470 8.28 3.93 1.26
C ILE A 470 9.47 3.05 0.92
N SER A 471 9.30 1.73 1.01
CA SER A 471 10.23 0.80 0.39
C SER A 471 9.71 0.50 -1.00
N ILE A 472 10.36 1.08 -2.01
CA ILE A 472 10.14 0.71 -3.41
C ILE A 472 11.11 -0.43 -3.71
N PRO A 473 10.63 -1.67 -3.89
CA PRO A 473 11.49 -2.70 -4.41
C PRO A 473 11.88 -2.29 -5.83
N LEU A 474 13.17 -2.05 -6.08
CA LEU A 474 13.69 -1.71 -7.42
C LEU A 474 13.40 -2.80 -8.48
N GLN A 475 12.86 -3.95 -8.06
CA GLN A 475 12.46 -5.10 -8.89
C GLN A 475 11.11 -5.70 -8.44
N ALA A 476 10.12 -4.86 -8.14
CA ALA A 476 8.78 -5.34 -7.79
C ALA A 476 8.20 -6.19 -8.96
N HIS A 477 7.74 -7.40 -8.66
CA HIS A 477 6.97 -8.33 -9.51
C HIS A 477 7.70 -9.37 -10.41
N LEU A 478 9.02 -9.57 -10.31
CA LEU A 478 9.69 -10.66 -11.07
C LEU A 478 9.72 -12.02 -10.36
N GLU A 479 9.65 -12.06 -9.02
CA GLU A 479 9.76 -13.32 -8.29
C GLU A 479 8.47 -13.65 -7.51
N SER A 480 7.81 -14.72 -7.95
CA SER A 480 6.75 -15.39 -7.17
C SER A 480 7.26 -15.79 -5.77
N GLU A 481 6.35 -15.93 -4.80
CA GLU A 481 6.70 -16.44 -3.45
C GLU A 481 7.48 -17.75 -3.51
N LYS A 482 7.16 -18.61 -4.49
CA LYS A 482 7.88 -19.85 -4.78
C LYS A 482 9.33 -19.61 -5.20
N ASN A 483 9.59 -18.60 -6.04
CA ASN A 483 10.94 -18.26 -6.46
C ASN A 483 11.75 -17.63 -5.32
N ARG A 484 11.12 -16.81 -4.49
CA ARG A 484 11.73 -16.22 -3.29
C ARG A 484 12.13 -17.30 -2.28
N ALA A 485 11.22 -18.22 -1.97
CA ALA A 485 11.50 -19.36 -1.09
C ALA A 485 12.62 -20.26 -1.63
N ARG A 486 12.66 -20.46 -2.94
CA ARG A 486 13.71 -21.23 -3.62
C ARG A 486 15.08 -20.53 -3.54
N ARG A 487 15.13 -19.22 -3.73
CA ARG A 487 16.33 -18.40 -3.56
C ARG A 487 16.85 -18.45 -2.13
N ASP A 488 15.97 -18.27 -1.13
CA ASP A 488 16.33 -18.33 0.28
C ASP A 488 16.84 -19.72 0.69
N THR A 489 16.27 -20.78 0.12
CA THR A 489 16.74 -22.16 0.30
C THR A 489 18.13 -22.38 -0.33
N GLY A 490 18.36 -21.80 -1.52
CA GLY A 490 19.67 -21.82 -2.18
C GLY A 490 20.75 -21.13 -1.34
N LEU A 491 20.44 -19.94 -0.80
CA LEU A 491 21.34 -19.20 0.10
C LEU A 491 21.66 -19.99 1.38
N LYS A 492 20.65 -20.63 2.01
CA LYS A 492 20.87 -21.50 3.18
C LYS A 492 21.74 -22.70 2.88
N THR A 493 21.57 -23.31 1.71
CA THR A 493 22.37 -24.47 1.28
C THR A 493 23.82 -24.07 0.99
N LEU A 494 24.02 -22.90 0.39
CA LEU A 494 25.32 -22.31 0.14
C LEU A 494 26.08 -22.01 1.46
N GLU A 495 25.38 -21.42 2.43
CA GLU A 495 25.92 -21.16 3.76
C GLU A 495 26.30 -22.46 4.49
N ALA A 496 25.43 -23.48 4.47
CA ALA A 496 25.71 -24.78 5.07
C ALA A 496 26.87 -25.54 4.39
N ARG A 497 27.13 -25.30 3.10
CA ARG A 497 28.27 -25.88 2.38
C ARG A 497 29.58 -25.15 2.72
N ARG A 498 29.54 -23.82 2.82
CA ARG A 498 30.69 -23.01 3.26
C ARG A 498 31.17 -23.43 4.65
N GLN A 499 30.25 -23.58 5.60
CA GLN A 499 30.56 -24.04 6.96
C GLN A 499 31.23 -25.43 6.94
N ARG A 500 30.77 -26.34 6.08
CA ARG A 500 31.39 -27.67 5.89
C ARG A 500 32.78 -27.62 5.25
N GLN A 501 33.02 -26.73 4.28
CA GLN A 501 34.31 -26.64 3.57
C GLN A 501 35.41 -25.93 4.38
N GLN A 502 35.04 -25.07 5.33
CA GLN A 502 36.01 -24.35 6.17
C GLN A 502 36.25 -25.01 7.54
N GLY A 503 35.51 -26.06 7.90
CA GLY A 503 35.74 -26.83 9.14
C GLY A 503 35.52 -26.06 10.43
N LEU A 504 34.70 -24.99 10.42
CA LEU A 504 34.49 -24.10 11.57
C LEU A 504 33.21 -24.47 12.35
N PRO A 505 33.29 -24.74 13.67
CA PRO A 505 32.13 -24.78 14.56
C PRO A 505 31.99 -23.45 15.33
N GLY A 506 30.84 -22.77 15.19
CA GLY A 506 30.48 -21.62 16.01
C GLY A 506 31.20 -20.30 15.67
N ASP A 507 30.43 -19.22 15.73
CA ASP A 507 30.74 -17.81 15.45
C ASP A 507 30.95 -17.41 13.97
N SER A 508 30.33 -16.26 13.63
CA SER A 508 30.06 -15.74 12.29
C SER A 508 31.20 -15.93 11.30
N PRO A 509 30.98 -16.59 10.16
CA PRO A 509 32.05 -16.82 9.21
C PRO A 509 32.39 -15.50 8.50
N THR A 510 33.66 -15.07 8.56
CA THR A 510 34.15 -13.83 7.96
C THR A 510 33.98 -13.84 6.44
N TRP A 511 33.12 -12.96 5.93
CA TRP A 511 32.93 -12.81 4.49
C TRP A 511 34.10 -12.04 3.89
N GLN A 512 34.68 -12.56 2.81
CA GLN A 512 35.52 -11.74 1.94
C GLN A 512 34.60 -10.84 1.11
N VAL A 513 34.41 -9.61 1.56
CA VAL A 513 33.60 -8.60 0.86
C VAL A 513 34.51 -7.81 -0.08
N LEU A 514 34.19 -7.83 -1.37
CA LEU A 514 34.80 -6.97 -2.38
C LEU A 514 33.88 -5.77 -2.61
N CYS A 515 34.44 -4.56 -2.54
CA CYS A 515 33.70 -3.32 -2.81
C CYS A 515 34.51 -2.41 -3.74
N SER A 516 33.83 -1.48 -4.41
CA SER A 516 34.46 -0.41 -5.20
C SER A 516 33.98 0.94 -4.66
N SER A 517 34.88 1.92 -4.65
CA SER A 517 34.56 3.29 -4.29
C SER A 517 35.32 4.24 -5.22
N SER A 518 34.72 5.40 -5.48
CA SER A 518 35.34 6.49 -6.23
C SER A 518 36.21 7.40 -5.35
N SER A 519 36.15 7.26 -4.01
CA SER A 519 37.00 7.98 -3.08
C SER A 519 37.44 7.11 -1.89
N GLU A 520 38.66 7.35 -1.41
CA GLU A 520 39.24 6.67 -0.24
C GLU A 520 38.45 6.99 1.03
N GLU A 521 37.93 8.22 1.15
CA GLU A 521 37.09 8.69 2.27
C GLU A 521 35.77 7.91 2.39
N THR A 522 35.09 7.64 1.27
CA THR A 522 33.87 6.83 1.26
C THR A 522 34.16 5.35 1.56
N LEU A 523 35.31 4.84 1.11
CA LEU A 523 35.74 3.46 1.40
C LEU A 523 36.04 3.30 2.90
N SER A 524 36.80 4.22 3.49
CA SER A 524 37.12 4.22 4.92
C SER A 524 35.88 4.36 5.81
N ALA A 525 34.89 5.16 5.43
CA ALA A 525 33.64 5.30 6.19
C ALA A 525 32.78 4.03 6.21
N VAL A 526 32.79 3.25 5.12
CA VAL A 526 32.03 1.99 4.99
C VAL A 526 32.79 0.79 5.61
N VAL A 527 34.12 0.82 5.57
CA VAL A 527 34.97 -0.34 5.87
C VAL A 527 35.50 -0.34 7.32
N ALA A 528 35.62 0.81 7.98
CA ALA A 528 36.28 0.95 9.28
C ALA A 528 35.64 0.17 10.45
N GLN A 529 34.42 -0.35 10.31
CA GLN A 529 33.71 -1.00 11.40
C GLN A 529 33.75 -2.55 11.38
N HIS A 530 34.18 -3.19 10.28
CA HIS A 530 33.90 -4.62 10.07
C HIS A 530 34.97 -5.48 9.38
N LEU A 531 36.24 -5.04 9.26
CA LEU A 531 37.30 -5.87 8.65
C LEU A 531 38.46 -6.17 9.61
N GLU A 532 38.83 -7.46 9.70
CA GLU A 532 40.08 -7.91 10.34
C GLU A 532 41.32 -7.58 9.49
N SER A 533 41.18 -7.47 8.17
CA SER A 533 42.23 -7.03 7.25
C SER A 533 41.64 -6.41 5.97
N THR A 534 42.29 -5.38 5.43
CA THR A 534 41.88 -4.71 4.18
C THR A 534 43.03 -4.72 3.20
N ALA A 535 42.75 -5.02 1.93
CA ALA A 535 43.69 -4.86 0.83
C ALA A 535 43.08 -3.92 -0.21
N VAL A 536 43.68 -2.74 -0.40
CA VAL A 536 43.27 -1.80 -1.44
C VAL A 536 44.02 -2.16 -2.73
N LYS A 537 43.28 -2.29 -3.83
CA LYS A 537 43.85 -2.46 -5.17
C LYS A 537 43.36 -1.32 -6.05
N GLU A 538 44.29 -0.49 -6.49
CA GLU A 538 43.98 0.57 -7.45
C GLU A 538 43.69 -0.06 -8.83
N VAL A 539 42.55 0.30 -9.40
CA VAL A 539 42.17 -0.17 -10.75
C VAL A 539 42.65 0.86 -11.77
N SER A 540 43.73 0.54 -12.47
CA SER A 540 44.27 1.37 -13.56
C SER A 540 43.89 0.81 -14.94
N CYS A 541 43.76 1.72 -15.92
CA CYS A 541 43.58 1.32 -17.32
C CYS A 541 44.94 0.97 -17.91
N HIS A 542 45.10 -0.27 -18.37
CA HIS A 542 46.22 -0.67 -19.20
C HIS A 542 45.86 -0.49 -20.68
N LYS A 543 46.59 0.39 -21.36
CA LYS A 543 46.44 0.63 -22.80
C LYS A 543 47.56 -0.05 -23.58
N SER A 544 47.20 -0.81 -24.60
CA SER A 544 48.13 -1.35 -25.59
C SER A 544 47.63 -1.06 -27.00
N LYS A 545 48.55 -0.89 -27.96
CA LYS A 545 48.26 -0.61 -29.36
C LYS A 545 48.99 -1.62 -30.23
N ARG A 546 48.31 -2.17 -31.22
CA ARG A 546 48.88 -3.12 -32.19
C ARG A 546 48.55 -2.63 -33.60
N GLU A 547 49.58 -2.54 -34.43
CA GLU A 547 49.47 -2.06 -35.81
C GLU A 547 49.57 -3.25 -36.77
N ASN A 548 49.09 -3.08 -38.00
CA ASN A 548 49.09 -4.10 -39.05
C ASN A 548 48.33 -5.39 -38.68
N MET A 549 47.25 -5.29 -37.91
CA MET A 549 46.38 -6.42 -37.62
C MET A 549 45.34 -6.61 -38.72
N VAL A 550 45.03 -7.86 -39.08
CA VAL A 550 43.90 -8.18 -39.95
C VAL A 550 42.61 -8.13 -39.12
N ILE A 551 41.77 -7.14 -39.35
CA ILE A 551 40.57 -6.79 -38.59
C ILE A 551 39.32 -7.13 -39.41
N PRO A 552 38.37 -7.92 -38.88
CA PRO A 552 37.09 -8.20 -39.55
C PRO A 552 36.28 -6.93 -39.80
N VAL A 553 35.62 -6.88 -40.96
CA VAL A 553 34.65 -5.85 -41.30
C VAL A 553 33.29 -6.31 -40.77
N ILE A 554 32.79 -5.64 -39.73
CA ILE A 554 31.55 -6.05 -39.06
C ILE A 554 30.34 -5.45 -39.76
N GLN A 555 29.48 -6.34 -40.27
CA GLN A 555 28.12 -6.03 -40.68
C GLN A 555 27.18 -6.81 -39.76
N ILE A 556 26.38 -6.10 -38.96
CA ILE A 556 25.36 -6.72 -38.10
C ILE A 556 24.05 -6.73 -38.90
N PRO A 557 23.63 -7.86 -39.48
CA PRO A 557 22.39 -7.93 -40.25
C PRO A 557 21.18 -7.66 -39.34
N ALA A 558 20.13 -7.04 -39.89
CA ALA A 558 18.85 -6.93 -39.20
C ALA A 558 18.22 -8.32 -39.04
N GLN A 559 17.67 -8.62 -37.86
CA GLN A 559 17.10 -9.93 -37.54
C GLN A 559 16.04 -10.35 -38.60
N PRO A 560 16.23 -11.44 -39.37
CA PRO A 560 15.32 -11.78 -40.46
C PRO A 560 13.96 -12.27 -39.92
N SER A 561 12.86 -11.80 -40.54
CA SER A 561 11.48 -12.14 -40.16
C SER A 561 11.05 -13.55 -40.58
N LYS A 562 11.87 -14.27 -41.38
CA LYS A 562 11.71 -15.68 -41.73
C LYS A 562 13.09 -16.33 -41.79
N ARG A 563 13.28 -17.43 -41.04
CA ARG A 563 14.54 -18.17 -40.95
C ARG A 563 14.42 -19.47 -41.74
N ASP A 564 15.26 -19.67 -42.76
CA ASP A 564 15.58 -21.03 -43.22
C ASP A 564 16.84 -21.53 -42.48
N ALA A 565 17.04 -22.84 -42.41
CA ALA A 565 18.08 -23.42 -41.55
C ALA A 565 19.51 -23.03 -41.99
N GLU A 566 19.74 -22.88 -43.29
CA GLU A 566 21.04 -22.59 -43.88
C GLU A 566 21.48 -21.13 -43.66
N SER A 567 20.54 -20.16 -43.66
CA SER A 567 20.86 -18.77 -43.29
C SER A 567 21.21 -18.62 -41.81
N VAL A 568 20.56 -19.38 -40.94
CA VAL A 568 20.84 -19.36 -39.48
C VAL A 568 22.22 -19.92 -39.17
N GLU A 569 22.59 -21.04 -39.79
CA GLU A 569 23.90 -21.69 -39.58
C GLU A 569 25.05 -20.79 -40.04
N ASN A 570 24.94 -20.20 -41.23
CA ASN A 570 25.94 -19.25 -41.74
C ASN A 570 26.05 -17.98 -40.88
N GLU A 571 24.94 -17.49 -40.33
CA GLU A 571 24.93 -16.33 -39.44
C GLU A 571 25.57 -16.68 -38.08
N GLU A 572 25.28 -17.85 -37.51
CA GLU A 572 25.90 -18.31 -36.27
C GLU A 572 27.41 -18.50 -36.41
N ASP A 573 27.88 -19.03 -37.53
CA ASP A 573 29.31 -19.25 -37.76
C ASP A 573 30.08 -17.93 -37.95
N LEU A 574 29.48 -16.95 -38.62
CA LEU A 574 30.02 -15.59 -38.70
C LEU A 574 30.14 -14.95 -37.32
N ARG A 575 29.10 -15.09 -36.48
CA ARG A 575 29.08 -14.55 -35.11
C ARG A 575 30.14 -15.22 -34.24
N LYS A 576 30.21 -16.55 -34.24
CA LYS A 576 31.23 -17.33 -33.51
C LYS A 576 32.64 -16.89 -33.88
N GLY A 577 32.95 -16.87 -35.18
CA GLY A 577 34.28 -16.48 -35.66
C GLY A 577 34.67 -15.04 -35.28
N LEU A 578 33.69 -14.12 -35.22
CA LEU A 578 33.93 -12.75 -34.79
C LEU A 578 34.24 -12.66 -33.28
N PHE A 579 33.47 -13.33 -32.42
CA PHE A 579 33.71 -13.33 -30.98
C PHE A 579 35.02 -14.05 -30.60
N GLU A 580 35.35 -15.13 -31.30
CA GLU A 580 36.64 -15.83 -31.17
C GLU A 580 37.81 -14.92 -31.56
N TRP A 581 37.69 -14.22 -32.70
CA TRP A 581 38.72 -13.25 -33.12
C TRP A 581 38.90 -12.13 -32.09
N VAL A 582 37.81 -11.59 -31.55
CA VAL A 582 37.85 -10.57 -30.48
C VAL A 582 38.54 -11.11 -29.22
N GLY A 583 38.21 -12.34 -28.80
CA GLY A 583 38.86 -13.01 -27.68
C GLY A 583 40.37 -13.13 -27.89
N MET A 584 40.79 -13.57 -29.08
CA MET A 584 42.19 -13.68 -29.45
C MET A 584 42.92 -12.32 -29.51
N ALA A 585 42.27 -11.30 -30.07
CA ALA A 585 42.80 -9.94 -30.08
C ALA A 585 43.00 -9.40 -28.66
N GLY A 586 42.11 -9.75 -27.72
CA GLY A 586 42.23 -9.41 -26.30
C GLY A 586 43.30 -10.19 -25.52
N LEU A 587 43.56 -11.46 -25.87
CA LEU A 587 44.37 -12.41 -25.09
C LEU A 587 45.87 -12.49 -25.44
N ALA A 588 46.33 -11.98 -26.59
CA ALA A 588 47.65 -12.30 -27.16
C ALA A 588 48.90 -11.73 -26.41
N ASN A 589 48.98 -11.87 -25.09
CA ASN A 589 50.21 -11.85 -24.30
C ASN A 589 50.16 -12.74 -23.04
N ASP A 590 49.05 -13.44 -22.74
CA ASP A 590 48.96 -14.34 -21.60
C ASP A 590 49.15 -15.79 -22.08
N ARG A 591 50.41 -16.23 -22.26
CA ARG A 591 50.87 -17.63 -22.49
C ARG A 591 49.82 -18.58 -23.11
N VAL A 592 49.47 -18.34 -24.37
CA VAL A 592 48.51 -19.19 -25.09
C VAL A 592 49.22 -20.44 -25.62
N ASP A 593 48.68 -21.63 -25.32
CA ASP A 593 49.16 -22.95 -25.74
C ASP A 593 49.30 -23.03 -27.29
N PRO A 594 50.29 -23.76 -27.85
CA PRO A 594 50.63 -23.70 -29.29
C PRO A 594 49.59 -24.33 -30.23
N PHE A 595 48.39 -24.69 -29.76
CA PHE A 595 47.31 -25.23 -30.58
C PHE A 595 46.42 -24.16 -31.25
N VAL A 596 46.67 -22.86 -31.02
CA VAL A 596 45.90 -21.75 -31.61
C VAL A 596 46.63 -21.13 -32.82
N ALA A 597 47.06 -21.96 -33.78
CA ALA A 597 47.81 -21.53 -34.96
C ALA A 597 47.02 -21.61 -36.28
N VAL A 598 45.69 -21.73 -36.25
CA VAL A 598 44.87 -21.88 -37.46
C VAL A 598 43.56 -21.09 -37.37
N TYR A 599 43.63 -19.80 -37.05
CA TYR A 599 42.47 -18.90 -37.12
C TYR A 599 42.68 -17.84 -38.19
N ASP A 600 41.89 -17.93 -39.26
CA ASP A 600 41.76 -16.85 -40.24
C ASP A 600 40.73 -15.83 -39.74
N ALA A 601 41.05 -14.54 -39.87
CA ALA A 601 40.10 -13.48 -39.50
C ALA A 601 38.85 -13.58 -40.40
N PRO A 602 37.62 -13.52 -39.83
CA PRO A 602 36.39 -13.57 -40.62
C PRO A 602 36.43 -12.62 -41.82
N THR A 603 36.00 -13.09 -42.99
CA THR A 603 35.92 -12.28 -44.21
C THR A 603 34.55 -11.61 -44.32
N PRO A 604 34.45 -10.36 -44.80
CA PRO A 604 35.56 -9.51 -45.26
C PRO A 604 36.39 -8.94 -44.11
N ASN A 605 37.69 -8.67 -44.35
CA ASN A 605 38.61 -8.08 -43.36
C ASN A 605 39.52 -7.02 -44.00
N VAL A 606 40.12 -6.17 -43.16
CA VAL A 606 41.03 -5.08 -43.55
C VAL A 606 42.25 -5.05 -42.63
N VAL A 607 43.39 -4.57 -43.12
CA VAL A 607 44.57 -4.37 -42.26
C VAL A 607 44.46 -3.01 -41.56
N GLY A 608 44.57 -3.00 -40.23
CA GLY A 608 44.40 -1.79 -39.43
C GLY A 608 45.11 -1.84 -38.08
N THR A 609 44.71 -0.93 -37.20
CA THR A 609 45.26 -0.77 -35.85
C THR A 609 44.20 -1.15 -34.81
N VAL A 610 44.56 -2.00 -33.85
CA VAL A 610 43.73 -2.31 -32.68
C VAL A 610 44.30 -1.60 -31.46
N THR A 611 43.44 -0.86 -30.75
CA THR A 611 43.76 -0.33 -29.42
C THR A 611 42.99 -1.14 -28.38
N HIS A 612 43.73 -1.77 -27.46
CA HIS A 612 43.15 -2.57 -26.38
C HIS A 612 43.30 -1.83 -25.06
N LEU A 613 42.17 -1.57 -24.40
CA LEU A 613 42.07 -0.97 -23.06
C LEU A 613 41.59 -2.05 -22.09
N ARG A 614 42.38 -2.32 -21.05
CA ARG A 614 42.09 -3.35 -20.05
C ARG A 614 42.03 -2.74 -18.66
N TRP A 615 40.97 -3.03 -17.93
CA TRP A 615 40.87 -2.81 -16.49
C TRP A 615 40.78 -4.16 -15.80
N SER A 616 41.31 -4.28 -14.59
CA SER A 616 41.25 -5.52 -13.82
C SER A 616 41.06 -5.19 -12.34
N GLY A 617 40.00 -5.73 -11.73
CA GLY A 617 39.59 -5.40 -10.37
C GLY A 617 38.08 -5.49 -10.20
N PHE A 618 37.57 -5.02 -9.06
CA PHE A 618 36.13 -4.93 -8.81
C PHE A 618 35.59 -3.63 -9.43
N LEU A 619 34.88 -3.74 -10.54
CA LEU A 619 34.33 -2.61 -11.30
C LEU A 619 32.81 -2.56 -11.10
N PRO A 620 32.23 -1.43 -10.66
CA PRO A 620 30.80 -1.34 -10.42
C PRO A 620 30.01 -1.34 -11.74
N PRO A 621 28.72 -1.73 -11.73
CA PRO A 621 27.88 -1.67 -12.92
C PRO A 621 27.83 -0.28 -13.57
N SER A 622 27.91 0.79 -12.76
CA SER A 622 27.97 2.17 -13.25
C SER A 622 29.22 2.48 -14.06
N PHE A 623 30.35 1.82 -13.78
CA PHE A 623 31.56 1.95 -14.59
C PHE A 623 31.38 1.32 -15.97
N VAL A 624 30.83 0.10 -16.02
CA VAL A 624 30.53 -0.60 -17.27
C VAL A 624 29.54 0.23 -18.10
N GLN A 625 28.49 0.76 -17.47
CA GLN A 625 27.53 1.65 -18.13
C GLN A 625 28.21 2.91 -18.67
N ALA A 626 29.12 3.54 -17.90
CA ALA A 626 29.85 4.72 -18.37
C ALA A 626 30.74 4.42 -19.59
N VAL A 627 31.36 3.24 -19.67
CA VAL A 627 32.12 2.79 -20.84
C VAL A 627 31.18 2.62 -22.05
N ILE A 628 30.05 1.95 -21.87
CA ILE A 628 29.04 1.75 -22.93
C ILE A 628 28.50 3.10 -23.41
N ASP A 629 28.18 4.02 -22.49
CA ASP A 629 27.69 5.36 -22.81
C ASP A 629 28.73 6.17 -23.58
N CYS A 630 30.00 6.08 -23.18
CA CYS A 630 31.11 6.75 -23.86
C CYS A 630 31.25 6.23 -25.30
N VAL A 631 31.26 4.90 -25.48
CA VAL A 631 31.36 4.25 -26.79
C VAL A 631 30.15 4.61 -27.67
N THR A 632 28.94 4.57 -27.10
CA THR A 632 27.70 4.87 -27.83
C THR A 632 27.65 6.34 -28.25
N LYS A 633 28.03 7.28 -27.35
CA LYS A 633 28.16 8.71 -27.69
C LYS A 633 29.23 8.96 -28.74
N HIS A 634 30.31 8.18 -28.72
CA HIS A 634 31.38 8.28 -29.69
C HIS A 634 30.91 7.88 -31.09
N PHE A 635 30.18 6.78 -31.25
CA PHE A 635 29.57 6.39 -32.53
C PHE A 635 28.49 7.35 -33.02
N GLN A 636 27.84 8.09 -32.12
CA GLN A 636 26.92 9.17 -32.50
C GLN A 636 27.65 10.40 -33.08
N SER A 637 28.93 10.61 -32.72
CA SER A 637 29.71 11.81 -33.06
C SER A 637 30.86 11.57 -34.05
N SER A 638 31.37 10.35 -34.20
CA SER A 638 32.53 9.96 -35.01
C SER A 638 32.30 8.62 -35.73
N SER A 639 32.80 8.49 -36.96
CA SER A 639 32.75 7.26 -37.79
C SER A 639 34.01 6.39 -37.68
N GLN A 640 34.82 6.63 -36.66
CA GLN A 640 36.01 5.85 -36.30
C GLN A 640 35.96 5.62 -34.80
N PRO A 641 36.25 4.43 -34.25
CA PRO A 641 36.71 3.21 -34.95
C PRO A 641 35.59 2.50 -35.71
N GLN A 642 35.93 1.51 -36.54
CA GLN A 642 34.97 0.70 -37.28
C GLN A 642 34.00 -0.07 -36.37
N PHE A 643 34.50 -0.61 -35.26
CA PHE A 643 33.68 -1.19 -34.19
C PHE A 643 34.43 -1.08 -32.85
N VAL A 644 33.70 -1.22 -31.75
CA VAL A 644 34.26 -1.39 -30.42
C VAL A 644 33.71 -2.69 -29.84
N SER A 645 34.59 -3.49 -29.24
CA SER A 645 34.21 -4.64 -28.43
C SER A 645 34.50 -4.38 -26.95
N ILE A 646 33.54 -4.74 -26.10
CA ILE A 646 33.62 -4.67 -24.64
C ILE A 646 33.44 -6.10 -24.12
N THR A 647 34.52 -6.68 -23.60
CA THR A 647 34.49 -8.01 -22.97
C THR A 647 34.64 -7.86 -21.46
N ALA A 648 33.75 -8.50 -20.70
CA ALA A 648 33.84 -8.55 -19.25
C ALA A 648 33.80 -9.98 -18.76
N HIS A 649 34.68 -10.26 -17.79
CA HIS A 649 34.72 -11.52 -17.05
C HIS A 649 34.21 -11.26 -15.63
N SER A 650 33.17 -12.00 -15.22
CA SER A 650 32.55 -11.87 -13.91
C SER A 650 33.26 -12.72 -12.85
N CYS A 651 33.12 -12.33 -11.59
CA CYS A 651 33.61 -13.11 -10.46
C CYS A 651 32.61 -14.22 -10.12
N THR A 652 32.77 -15.39 -10.73
CA THR A 652 31.80 -16.50 -10.66
C THR A 652 31.69 -17.20 -9.31
N TRP A 653 32.41 -16.74 -8.28
CA TRP A 653 32.34 -17.25 -6.91
C TRP A 653 31.79 -16.21 -5.92
N SER A 654 31.30 -15.07 -6.43
CA SER A 654 30.56 -14.06 -5.67
C SER A 654 29.05 -14.31 -5.78
N PRO A 655 28.25 -14.16 -4.71
CA PRO A 655 26.80 -14.40 -4.75
C PRO A 655 26.00 -13.37 -5.59
N VAL A 656 26.67 -12.48 -6.33
CA VAL A 656 26.02 -11.49 -7.20
C VAL A 656 25.71 -12.13 -8.55
N CYS A 657 24.56 -12.80 -8.66
CA CYS A 657 24.06 -13.32 -9.92
C CYS A 657 23.49 -12.21 -10.80
N TYR A 658 23.92 -12.15 -12.06
CA TYR A 658 23.29 -11.33 -13.11
C TYR A 658 21.86 -11.84 -13.38
N ILE A 659 20.86 -10.95 -13.31
CA ILE A 659 19.46 -11.27 -13.64
C ILE A 659 19.20 -10.80 -15.09
N PRO A 660 18.81 -11.69 -16.03
CA PRO A 660 18.59 -11.30 -17.42
C PRO A 660 17.29 -10.52 -17.65
N HIS A 661 17.28 -9.70 -18.71
CA HIS A 661 16.26 -8.69 -19.05
C HIS A 661 15.01 -9.22 -19.81
N SER A 662 14.84 -10.53 -20.04
CA SER A 662 13.77 -11.02 -20.95
C SER A 662 12.63 -11.76 -20.24
N LEU A 663 11.46 -11.11 -20.20
CA LEU A 663 10.13 -11.67 -19.91
C LEU A 663 9.57 -12.37 -21.17
N SER A 664 9.88 -13.65 -21.38
CA SER A 664 9.19 -14.49 -22.38
C SER A 664 8.73 -15.78 -21.72
N SER A 665 7.42 -16.05 -21.82
CA SER A 665 6.69 -17.07 -21.06
C SER A 665 6.87 -18.52 -21.53
N THR A 666 7.93 -18.84 -22.30
CA THR A 666 8.12 -20.19 -22.85
C THR A 666 9.51 -20.78 -22.62
N ALA A 667 10.41 -20.13 -21.86
CA ALA A 667 11.67 -20.75 -21.49
C ALA A 667 11.49 -21.62 -20.23
N GLU A 668 11.76 -22.92 -20.37
CA GLU A 668 11.86 -23.85 -19.24
C GLU A 668 12.76 -23.29 -18.13
N ALA A 669 12.37 -23.56 -16.89
CA ALA A 669 12.98 -23.09 -15.66
C ALA A 669 14.51 -23.14 -15.72
N THR A 670 15.17 -22.00 -15.92
CA THR A 670 16.63 -21.94 -15.78
C THR A 670 16.96 -22.20 -14.30
N PRO A 671 17.76 -23.22 -13.97
CA PRO A 671 18.09 -23.50 -12.58
C PRO A 671 18.91 -22.35 -11.97
N ILE A 672 18.59 -22.00 -10.72
CA ILE A 672 19.47 -21.17 -9.89
C ILE A 672 20.83 -21.89 -9.81
N ARG A 673 21.87 -21.18 -10.26
CA ARG A 673 23.20 -21.72 -10.57
C ARG A 673 23.99 -22.07 -9.30
N ASP A 674 24.81 -23.13 -9.37
CA ASP A 674 25.87 -23.41 -8.38
C ASP A 674 27.17 -22.73 -8.88
N PRO A 675 27.55 -21.56 -8.36
CA PRO A 675 28.83 -20.93 -8.71
C PRO A 675 29.99 -21.88 -8.39
N THR A 676 30.79 -22.26 -9.39
CA THR A 676 31.96 -23.13 -9.19
C THR A 676 33.24 -22.36 -9.51
N ARG A 677 34.38 -22.76 -8.93
CA ARG A 677 35.68 -22.17 -9.30
C ARG A 677 36.04 -22.30 -10.78
N ASN A 678 35.34 -23.16 -11.51
CA ASN A 678 35.59 -23.47 -12.91
C ASN A 678 34.51 -22.89 -13.84
N SER A 679 33.56 -22.09 -13.35
CA SER A 679 32.61 -21.38 -14.22
C SER A 679 33.25 -20.12 -14.77
N GLU A 680 33.07 -19.90 -16.08
CA GLU A 680 33.41 -18.68 -16.78
C GLU A 680 32.08 -17.96 -17.09
N ASP A 681 31.79 -16.87 -16.38
CA ASP A 681 30.71 -15.96 -16.76
C ASP A 681 31.38 -14.82 -17.51
N THR A 682 31.39 -14.94 -18.83
CA THR A 682 31.99 -13.94 -19.72
C THR A 682 30.92 -13.43 -20.66
N TRP A 683 30.84 -12.12 -20.83
CA TRP A 683 30.05 -11.55 -21.91
C TRP A 683 30.93 -10.65 -22.78
N CYS A 684 30.58 -10.59 -24.05
CA CYS A 684 31.24 -9.76 -25.04
C CYS A 684 30.16 -9.00 -25.82
N LEU A 685 30.20 -7.68 -25.74
CA LEU A 685 29.35 -6.77 -26.49
C LEU A 685 30.16 -6.15 -27.63
N ILE A 686 29.67 -6.27 -28.86
CA ILE A 686 30.26 -5.64 -30.03
C ILE A 686 29.31 -4.53 -30.49
N ILE A 687 29.83 -3.33 -30.71
CA ILE A 687 29.09 -2.13 -31.13
C ILE A 687 29.72 -1.58 -32.40
N THR A 688 28.89 -1.27 -33.40
CA THR A 688 29.29 -0.65 -34.68
C THR A 688 28.32 0.48 -35.06
N GLU A 689 28.73 1.36 -35.98
CA GLU A 689 27.84 2.37 -36.55
C GLU A 689 26.68 1.67 -37.29
N LYS A 690 25.46 2.17 -37.13
CA LYS A 690 24.27 1.57 -37.76
C LYS A 690 24.37 1.71 -39.29
N ASP A 691 24.36 0.58 -39.99
CA ASP A 691 24.40 0.53 -41.45
C ASP A 691 23.10 1.09 -42.03
N VAL A 692 23.18 2.16 -42.83
CA VAL A 692 22.01 2.85 -43.43
C VAL A 692 21.85 2.42 -44.88
N GLY A 693 21.30 1.23 -45.10
CA GLY A 693 20.77 0.76 -46.39
C GLY A 693 19.91 -0.48 -46.16
N SER A 694 18.65 -0.61 -46.56
CA SER A 694 17.81 0.09 -47.54
C SER A 694 16.36 0.13 -47.03
N THR A 695 15.57 1.10 -47.53
CA THR A 695 14.10 1.27 -47.38
C THR A 695 13.49 1.68 -46.01
N SER A 696 14.01 2.74 -45.38
CA SER A 696 13.09 3.67 -44.68
C SER A 696 13.52 5.13 -44.81
N THR A 697 12.79 5.87 -45.66
CA THR A 697 12.81 7.33 -45.69
C THR A 697 11.97 7.85 -44.52
N VAL A 698 12.63 8.14 -43.40
CA VAL A 698 12.08 9.01 -42.35
C VAL A 698 13.11 10.12 -42.10
N GLN A 699 12.74 11.34 -42.49
CA GLN A 699 13.48 12.55 -42.12
C GLN A 699 13.53 12.67 -40.60
N GLY A 700 14.74 12.62 -40.03
CA GLY A 700 14.98 12.73 -38.58
C GLY A 700 15.71 11.54 -37.93
N ALA A 701 16.29 10.61 -38.69
CA ALA A 701 17.06 9.50 -38.12
C ALA A 701 18.35 9.99 -37.43
N THR A 702 18.34 10.01 -36.10
CA THR A 702 19.55 10.11 -35.27
C THR A 702 20.52 8.98 -35.65
N ARG A 703 21.81 9.29 -35.84
CA ARG A 703 22.88 8.27 -35.93
C ARG A 703 22.69 7.25 -34.81
N GLY A 704 22.40 6.01 -35.17
CA GLY A 704 22.22 4.91 -34.23
C GLY A 704 23.43 3.99 -34.22
N CYS A 705 23.47 3.05 -33.28
CA CYS A 705 24.44 1.97 -33.27
C CYS A 705 23.73 0.64 -33.55
N SER A 706 24.43 -0.28 -34.22
CA SER A 706 24.08 -1.69 -34.22
C SER A 706 24.95 -2.41 -33.19
N TRP A 707 24.41 -3.45 -32.53
CA TRP A 707 25.13 -4.18 -31.51
C TRP A 707 24.82 -5.68 -31.56
N MET A 708 25.71 -6.46 -30.95
CA MET A 708 25.56 -7.91 -30.77
C MET A 708 26.20 -8.31 -29.44
N LEU A 709 25.54 -9.21 -28.70
CA LEU A 709 26.01 -9.69 -27.40
C LEU A 709 26.18 -11.21 -27.44
N ALA A 710 27.35 -11.67 -26.99
CA ALA A 710 27.56 -13.07 -26.65
C ALA A 710 27.73 -13.21 -25.14
N GLU A 711 27.06 -14.19 -24.55
CA GLU A 711 27.19 -14.54 -23.14
C GLU A 711 27.60 -16.03 -23.03
N SER A 712 28.73 -16.29 -22.38
CA SER A 712 29.11 -17.63 -21.92
C SER A 712 28.72 -17.77 -20.47
N ILE A 713 27.99 -18.85 -20.17
CA ILE A 713 27.34 -19.10 -18.89
C ILE A 713 27.81 -20.47 -18.39
N GLY A 714 29.06 -20.53 -17.90
CA GLY A 714 29.68 -21.78 -17.50
C GLY A 714 30.11 -22.65 -18.69
N LYS A 715 30.65 -23.83 -18.38
CA LYS A 715 31.50 -24.62 -19.29
C LYS A 715 30.83 -25.05 -20.62
N HIS A 716 29.50 -24.99 -20.72
CA HIS A 716 28.74 -25.58 -21.83
C HIS A 716 27.46 -24.80 -22.26
N ASP A 717 27.22 -23.57 -21.77
CA ASP A 717 26.07 -22.74 -22.16
C ASP A 717 26.59 -21.46 -22.84
N ALA A 718 26.25 -21.27 -24.12
CA ALA A 718 26.55 -20.08 -24.89
C ALA A 718 25.24 -19.51 -25.45
N ARG A 719 24.98 -18.24 -25.19
CA ARG A 719 23.77 -17.53 -25.62
C ARG A 719 24.14 -16.36 -26.50
N TRP A 720 23.34 -16.14 -27.54
CA TRP A 720 23.52 -15.09 -28.54
C TRP A 720 22.32 -14.15 -28.54
N GLY A 721 22.56 -12.83 -28.52
CA GLY A 721 21.54 -11.77 -28.44
C GLY A 721 21.78 -10.64 -29.43
#